data_AF-A0A315XSP1-F1
#
_entry.id   AF-A0A315XSP1-F1
#
_cell.length_a   1.000
_cell.length_b   1.000
_cell.length_c   1.000
_cell.angle_alpha   90.00
_cell.angle_beta   90.00
_cell.angle_gamma   90.00
#
_symmetry.space_group_name_H-M   'P 1'
#
loop_
_entity.id
_entity.type
_entity.pdbx_description
1 polymer ?
#
loop_
_entity_poly.entity_id
_entity_poly.type
_entity_poly.pdbx_seq_one_letter_code
_entity_poly.pdbx_strand_id
1 'polypeptide(L)'
;MKKIISSLLSAAFIVSALPQIPAASADDGLADSGISYTESVETIQNPGAGYTSTVWAVCKPGKTPVYSPTGSLVLFFIDIGAFSSGVNGTTDADGNYIPGKDYDLDKTFFDSWRQTFDNCRKNGCMIAVRFRYDAVGKENPEPATFDKVLAHINQIKESKILSDNADILAYVESGFVGKWGEQHGGKFTTVDYKTRLLSAMLRAVPEPVPVTVRTPDTFANLIGLSRDDLADDQYYKRYSFSDPDVVVDPIPCILDFERVGLYDDGYMGSDSDLGTYADREIETEWLSRVTHHTYFGGEFSGDIDYAKKFNTYLPENAIPEMYKTRLSYINSNIFQLYKDYTFGEEYSVEGVDNSAYYGQSVFQFIRDHIGYRFVVRKAENTEQTTQGGDVQMKFDLENTGFGEVVFPTRQEVILEKNSVIYSTNVSFNGGDEWDTVRNISNDLSIKLPDSIDTGEWNIYLRITPAVNNIGHTPKYGIRFANDDIWNPQLGANYMGKVNITKSDTVGTDNYMVQNGIIVGFSQYSAPVTYDDITVVDGEMSNPREWKEENIIKSAEDQSLSLRADEEAIYIMGKMSDAASAPVYNLEVHSGGERYWLYYASNGYIYFDHDSYAGCQCKWNNGMVEFKIPFEVMGLSPGTPVDSIRLFLQDSANDWKELGDLTAKNVDIPSKITVYTAEHDIRIKADKAFMLFAETANEDLSCQWYHNGEAIEGATELSYIIPTPSAADEGSYSVKLTNAKGIETTANIVNIVKVVGAVPEVPPQGYDVPGDTNCDGTVELSDAILIMQSLANPNKYGIEGSDQNHLTEQGRINGDVEGGKNGLTSNDALEIQRKLLGLITDFAK
;
A
#
# COMPACT_ATOMS: atom_id res chain seq x y z
N MET A 1 -57.05 10.33 -51.38
CA MET A 1 -57.38 9.80 -52.72
C MET A 1 -56.23 8.91 -53.17
N LYS A 2 -56.58 7.72 -53.67
CA LYS A 2 -55.78 6.54 -54.05
C LYS A 2 -54.41 6.76 -54.77
N LYS A 3 -53.43 5.92 -54.34
CA LYS A 3 -52.45 5.09 -55.12
C LYS A 3 -51.34 5.83 -55.93
N ILE A 4 -50.06 5.41 -56.03
CA ILE A 4 -49.50 4.06 -56.29
C ILE A 4 -47.92 4.08 -56.25
N ILE A 5 -47.29 2.97 -55.83
CA ILE A 5 -46.00 2.34 -56.24
C ILE A 5 -44.60 2.90 -55.84
N SER A 6 -43.93 2.09 -54.99
CA SER A 6 -42.52 1.61 -54.93
C SER A 6 -41.51 1.96 -56.05
N SER A 7 -40.29 2.35 -55.64
CA SER A 7 -39.04 1.79 -56.18
C SER A 7 -37.84 2.01 -55.25
N LEU A 8 -37.11 0.92 -54.98
CA LEU A 8 -35.75 0.88 -54.44
C LEU A 8 -34.80 1.76 -55.27
N LEU A 9 -33.92 2.52 -54.62
CA LEU A 9 -32.67 2.96 -55.22
C LEU A 9 -31.54 2.92 -54.19
N SER A 10 -30.59 2.03 -54.46
CA SER A 10 -29.26 1.95 -53.87
C SER A 10 -28.49 3.23 -54.12
N ALA A 11 -27.83 3.78 -53.10
CA ALA A 11 -26.80 4.81 -53.26
C ALA A 11 -25.61 4.48 -52.36
N ALA A 12 -24.45 4.45 -52.99
CA ALA A 12 -23.21 3.87 -52.52
C ALA A 12 -22.52 4.71 -51.43
N PHE A 13 -21.95 4.02 -50.44
CA PHE A 13 -20.89 4.55 -49.58
C PHE A 13 -19.60 4.64 -50.39
N ILE A 14 -19.08 5.86 -50.57
CA ILE A 14 -17.69 6.09 -50.98
C ILE A 14 -16.90 6.27 -49.68
N VAL A 15 -16.31 5.18 -49.21
CA VAL A 15 -15.22 5.20 -48.23
C VAL A 15 -13.98 5.67 -49.00
N SER A 16 -13.46 6.85 -48.65
CA SER A 16 -12.14 7.28 -49.09
C SER A 16 -11.11 6.47 -48.31
N ALA A 17 -10.64 5.38 -48.91
CA ALA A 17 -9.46 4.66 -48.45
C ALA A 17 -8.24 5.57 -48.67
N LEU A 18 -7.78 6.21 -47.60
CA LEU A 18 -6.40 6.69 -47.52
C LEU A 18 -5.48 5.46 -47.53
N PRO A 19 -4.41 5.45 -48.35
CA PRO A 19 -3.46 4.35 -48.32
C PRO A 19 -2.76 4.37 -46.97
N GLN A 20 -3.03 3.36 -46.14
CA GLN A 20 -2.14 3.00 -45.04
C GLN A 20 -0.78 2.68 -45.66
N ILE A 21 0.18 3.58 -45.47
CA ILE A 21 1.58 3.22 -45.53
C ILE A 21 1.76 2.26 -44.35
N PRO A 22 2.12 0.98 -44.56
CA PRO A 22 2.47 0.14 -43.44
C PRO A 22 3.73 0.75 -42.85
N ALA A 23 3.60 1.36 -41.66
CA ALA A 23 4.74 1.55 -40.81
C ALA A 23 5.29 0.14 -40.57
N ALA A 24 6.49 -0.13 -41.08
CA ALA A 24 7.24 -1.29 -40.65
C ALA A 24 7.58 -1.05 -39.17
N SER A 25 6.70 -1.50 -38.27
CA SER A 25 7.06 -1.66 -36.88
C SER A 25 8.05 -2.81 -36.83
N ALA A 26 9.24 -2.55 -36.30
CA ALA A 26 10.03 -3.63 -35.73
C ALA A 26 9.14 -4.29 -34.67
N ASP A 27 9.00 -5.61 -34.76
CA ASP A 27 8.24 -6.39 -33.78
C ASP A 27 9.04 -6.32 -32.46
N ASP A 28 8.63 -5.45 -31.53
CA ASP A 28 9.33 -5.16 -30.27
C ASP A 28 9.35 -6.38 -29.31
N GLY A 29 8.79 -7.53 -29.71
CA GLY A 29 8.71 -8.75 -28.89
C GLY A 29 7.77 -8.61 -27.69
N LEU A 30 6.90 -7.60 -27.69
CA LEU A 30 5.88 -7.38 -26.66
C LEU A 30 4.56 -7.99 -27.09
N ALA A 31 3.90 -8.66 -26.16
CA ALA A 31 2.56 -9.20 -26.33
C ALA A 31 1.54 -8.37 -25.55
N ASP A 32 0.37 -8.16 -26.14
CA ASP A 32 -0.77 -7.60 -25.44
C ASP A 32 -1.14 -8.45 -24.23
N SER A 33 -1.53 -7.79 -23.14
CA SER A 33 -1.81 -8.44 -21.85
C SER A 33 -3.09 -9.27 -21.86
N GLY A 34 -3.95 -9.08 -22.86
CA GLY A 34 -5.22 -9.79 -23.01
C GLY A 34 -6.32 -9.34 -22.04
N ILE A 35 -6.14 -8.19 -21.37
CA ILE A 35 -7.12 -7.64 -20.43
C ILE A 35 -8.19 -6.81 -21.15
N SER A 36 -9.31 -6.55 -20.47
CA SER A 36 -10.31 -5.58 -20.97
C SER A 36 -9.78 -4.16 -20.83
N TYR A 37 -9.83 -3.37 -21.90
CA TYR A 37 -9.49 -1.93 -21.89
C TYR A 37 -10.73 -1.02 -21.83
N THR A 38 -11.90 -1.62 -21.69
CA THR A 38 -13.16 -0.90 -21.47
C THR A 38 -13.30 -0.63 -19.98
N GLU A 39 -13.71 0.60 -19.65
CA GLU A 39 -14.06 0.94 -18.29
C GLU A 39 -15.22 0.06 -17.79
N SER A 40 -15.01 -0.60 -16.67
CA SER A 40 -16.04 -1.31 -15.93
C SER A 40 -16.98 -0.32 -15.26
N VAL A 41 -18.28 -0.60 -15.23
CA VAL A 41 -19.27 0.23 -14.51
C VAL A 41 -19.49 -0.23 -13.06
N GLU A 42 -18.61 -1.10 -12.55
CA GLU A 42 -18.60 -1.54 -11.16
C GLU A 42 -18.31 -0.38 -10.21
N THR A 43 -19.02 -0.38 -9.07
CA THR A 43 -18.71 0.51 -7.95
C THR A 43 -17.41 0.10 -7.29
N ILE A 44 -16.39 0.95 -7.41
CA ILE A 44 -15.08 0.74 -6.80
C ILE A 44 -14.90 1.79 -5.70
N GLN A 45 -14.43 1.34 -4.53
CA GLN A 45 -14.09 2.22 -3.43
C GLN A 45 -12.57 2.29 -3.31
N ASN A 46 -12.01 3.44 -3.68
CA ASN A 46 -10.58 3.68 -3.62
C ASN A 46 -10.21 4.56 -2.41
N PRO A 47 -9.03 4.37 -1.81
CA PRO A 47 -8.61 5.09 -0.61
C PRO A 47 -8.76 6.62 -0.72
N GLY A 48 -9.30 7.25 0.31
CA GLY A 48 -9.27 8.72 0.40
C GLY A 48 -10.13 9.47 -0.61
N ALA A 49 -11.04 8.79 -1.32
CA ALA A 49 -11.95 9.36 -2.30
C ALA A 49 -13.37 8.78 -2.18
N GLY A 50 -14.33 9.47 -2.80
CA GLY A 50 -15.71 8.98 -2.91
C GLY A 50 -16.64 9.45 -1.78
N TYR A 51 -17.56 8.56 -1.36
CA TYR A 51 -18.46 8.84 -0.26
C TYR A 51 -17.74 8.80 1.08
N THR A 52 -17.96 9.81 1.91
CA THR A 52 -17.44 9.79 3.28
C THR A 52 -18.34 8.97 4.20
N SER A 53 -17.74 8.06 4.96
CA SER A 53 -18.37 7.47 6.15
C SER A 53 -18.20 8.44 7.32
N THR A 54 -19.26 9.15 7.71
CA THR A 54 -19.15 10.17 8.76
C THR A 54 -19.33 9.57 10.16
N VAL A 55 -18.37 9.84 11.05
CA VAL A 55 -18.46 9.50 12.48
C VAL A 55 -18.68 10.77 13.31
N TRP A 56 -19.82 10.82 13.99
CA TRP A 56 -20.22 11.93 14.85
C TRP A 56 -19.71 11.68 16.28
N ALA A 57 -18.51 12.18 16.59
CA ALA A 57 -17.85 11.91 17.86
C ALA A 57 -18.17 12.99 18.90
N VAL A 58 -18.58 12.59 20.11
CA VAL A 58 -18.88 13.51 21.22
C VAL A 58 -17.86 13.28 22.33
N CYS A 59 -16.95 14.25 22.51
CA CYS A 59 -15.87 14.18 23.46
C CYS A 59 -16.17 15.04 24.70
N LYS A 60 -15.83 14.54 25.89
CA LYS A 60 -16.01 15.26 27.16
C LYS A 60 -14.77 15.08 28.04
N PRO A 61 -14.50 16.03 28.96
CA PRO A 61 -13.43 15.84 29.94
C PRO A 61 -13.57 14.50 30.68
N GLY A 62 -12.52 13.68 30.64
CA GLY A 62 -12.44 12.33 31.22
C GLY A 62 -13.31 11.27 30.53
N LYS A 63 -13.96 11.59 29.41
CA LYS A 63 -14.87 10.67 28.69
C LYS A 63 -14.88 10.95 27.19
N THR A 64 -14.01 10.25 26.46
CA THR A 64 -13.95 10.23 25.00
C THR A 64 -14.15 8.79 24.52
N PRO A 65 -15.10 8.52 23.61
CA PRO A 65 -15.29 7.17 23.07
C PRO A 65 -14.18 6.76 22.11
N VAL A 66 -14.01 5.45 21.92
CA VAL A 66 -13.15 4.85 20.89
C VAL A 66 -14.04 4.34 19.76
N TYR A 67 -13.62 4.53 18.51
CA TYR A 67 -14.36 4.11 17.33
C TYR A 67 -13.55 3.09 16.51
N SER A 68 -14.25 2.27 15.72
CA SER A 68 -13.66 1.31 14.78
C SER A 68 -14.45 1.29 13.45
N PRO A 69 -14.50 2.42 12.72
CA PRO A 69 -15.26 2.51 11.48
C PRO A 69 -14.61 1.72 10.34
N THR A 70 -15.38 1.52 9.27
CA THR A 70 -14.92 0.96 7.99
C THR A 70 -15.30 1.92 6.86
N GLY A 71 -14.54 1.89 5.76
CA GLY A 71 -14.76 2.74 4.58
C GLY A 71 -13.46 3.22 3.96
N SER A 72 -13.50 3.59 2.68
CA SER A 72 -12.34 4.12 1.96
C SER A 72 -11.90 5.50 2.45
N LEU A 73 -12.86 6.33 2.89
CA LEU A 73 -12.63 7.63 3.51
C LEU A 73 -13.62 7.84 4.68
N VAL A 74 -13.08 7.98 5.88
CA VAL A 74 -13.85 8.21 7.11
C VAL A 74 -13.66 9.66 7.57
N LEU A 75 -14.76 10.44 7.63
CA LEU A 75 -14.74 11.81 8.13
C LEU A 75 -15.20 11.85 9.59
N PHE A 76 -14.30 12.27 10.48
CA PHE A 76 -14.61 12.44 11.90
C PHE A 76 -15.04 13.87 12.20
N PHE A 77 -16.29 14.02 12.63
CA PHE A 77 -16.77 15.25 13.23
C PHE A 77 -16.59 15.18 14.75
N ILE A 78 -15.47 15.74 15.21
CA ILE A 78 -14.98 15.67 16.59
C ILE A 78 -15.56 16.84 17.38
N ASP A 79 -16.68 16.61 18.06
CA ASP A 79 -17.29 17.57 18.97
C ASP A 79 -16.52 17.64 20.30
N ILE A 80 -15.86 18.78 20.51
CA ILE A 80 -15.16 19.17 21.74
C ILE A 80 -15.91 20.27 22.49
N GLY A 81 -17.21 20.46 22.24
CA GLY A 81 -18.04 21.47 22.88
C GLY A 81 -18.04 21.38 24.41
N ALA A 82 -17.97 20.17 24.98
CA ALA A 82 -17.89 20.01 26.43
C ALA A 82 -16.60 20.59 27.06
N PHE A 83 -15.56 20.88 26.27
CA PHE A 83 -14.34 21.57 26.68
C PHE A 83 -14.46 23.10 26.59
N SER A 84 -15.55 23.63 26.03
CA SER A 84 -15.80 25.04 25.83
C SER A 84 -16.84 25.61 26.80
N SER A 85 -16.51 26.74 27.43
CA SER A 85 -17.44 27.54 28.23
C SER A 85 -18.65 28.04 27.44
N GLY A 86 -18.54 28.18 26.11
CA GLY A 86 -19.66 28.54 25.24
C GLY A 86 -20.75 27.47 25.22
N VAL A 87 -20.40 26.20 25.45
CA VAL A 87 -21.35 25.08 25.35
C VAL A 87 -21.69 24.46 26.70
N ASN A 88 -20.72 24.26 27.59
CA ASN A 88 -20.89 23.45 28.81
C ASN A 88 -21.50 24.17 30.04
N GLY A 89 -22.03 25.38 29.86
CA GLY A 89 -22.86 26.03 30.88
C GLY A 89 -24.15 25.26 31.13
N THR A 90 -24.70 25.37 32.33
CA THR A 90 -25.91 24.65 32.75
C THR A 90 -26.93 25.62 33.34
N THR A 91 -28.21 25.25 33.34
CA THR A 91 -29.24 25.99 34.07
C THR A 91 -29.68 25.11 35.23
N ASP A 92 -29.67 25.65 36.44
CA ASP A 92 -30.14 24.92 37.62
C ASP A 92 -31.67 24.73 37.60
N ALA A 93 -32.18 23.94 38.55
CA ALA A 93 -33.62 23.66 38.65
C ALA A 93 -34.47 24.92 38.94
N ASP A 94 -33.85 25.99 39.45
CA ASP A 94 -34.48 27.27 39.75
C ASP A 94 -34.44 28.24 38.56
N GLY A 95 -33.85 27.83 37.44
CA GLY A 95 -33.76 28.64 36.22
C GLY A 95 -32.55 29.58 36.17
N ASN A 96 -31.61 29.51 37.13
CA ASN A 96 -30.40 30.31 37.10
C ASN A 96 -29.36 29.67 36.17
N TYR A 97 -28.83 30.47 35.26
CA TYR A 97 -27.75 30.04 34.38
C TYR A 97 -26.40 30.07 35.12
N ILE A 98 -25.75 28.91 35.14
CA ILE A 98 -24.38 28.71 35.59
C ILE A 98 -23.47 28.77 34.35
N PRO A 99 -22.58 29.78 34.26
CA PRO A 99 -21.66 29.91 33.15
C PRO A 99 -20.78 28.66 32.99
N GLY A 100 -20.50 28.33 31.74
CA GLY A 100 -19.56 27.26 31.42
C GLY A 100 -18.12 27.59 31.80
N LYS A 101 -17.24 26.60 31.67
CA LYS A 101 -15.80 26.71 31.91
C LYS A 101 -15.00 26.13 30.75
N ASP A 102 -13.91 26.79 30.37
CA ASP A 102 -12.98 26.24 29.38
C ASP A 102 -12.07 25.18 30.04
N TYR A 103 -11.92 24.03 29.40
CA TYR A 103 -11.05 22.93 29.82
C TYR A 103 -9.97 22.69 28.78
N ASP A 104 -8.82 22.15 29.18
CA ASP A 104 -7.82 21.61 28.25
C ASP A 104 -8.28 20.26 27.69
N LEU A 105 -7.88 19.93 26.46
CA LEU A 105 -7.99 18.56 25.96
C LEU A 105 -7.11 17.66 26.83
N ASP A 106 -7.67 16.57 27.34
CA ASP A 106 -7.02 15.74 28.37
C ASP A 106 -6.39 14.46 27.81
N LYS A 107 -5.74 13.68 28.68
CA LYS A 107 -5.10 12.42 28.29
C LYS A 107 -6.11 11.42 27.71
N THR A 108 -7.32 11.33 28.28
CA THR A 108 -8.37 10.44 27.80
C THR A 108 -8.76 10.77 26.36
N PHE A 109 -8.89 12.05 26.02
CA PHE A 109 -9.10 12.48 24.64
C PHE A 109 -8.03 11.94 23.69
N PHE A 110 -6.75 12.16 23.99
CA PHE A 110 -5.68 11.75 23.08
C PHE A 110 -5.47 10.23 23.03
N ASP A 111 -5.64 9.50 24.14
CA ASP A 111 -5.54 8.04 24.15
C ASP A 111 -6.64 7.40 23.29
N SER A 112 -7.89 7.86 23.43
CA SER A 112 -9.02 7.32 22.67
C SER A 112 -8.90 7.57 21.16
N TRP A 113 -8.39 8.73 20.76
CA TRP A 113 -8.20 9.04 19.34
C TRP A 113 -7.02 8.28 18.72
N ARG A 114 -5.94 8.00 19.48
CA ARG A 114 -4.86 7.11 19.01
C ARG A 114 -5.42 5.71 18.72
N GLN A 115 -6.13 5.13 19.68
CA GLN A 115 -6.75 3.83 19.49
C GLN A 115 -7.76 3.83 18.32
N THR A 116 -8.51 4.92 18.14
CA THR A 116 -9.44 5.06 17.01
C THR A 116 -8.71 5.07 15.66
N PHE A 117 -7.60 5.81 15.53
CA PHE A 117 -6.82 5.85 14.28
C PHE A 117 -6.08 4.53 14.02
N ASP A 118 -5.64 3.83 15.06
CA ASP A 118 -5.10 2.48 14.93
C ASP A 118 -6.16 1.50 14.41
N ASN A 119 -7.40 1.60 14.89
CA ASN A 119 -8.52 0.81 14.36
C ASN A 119 -8.80 1.14 12.88
N CYS A 120 -8.76 2.42 12.49
CA CYS A 120 -8.88 2.83 11.08
C CYS A 120 -7.78 2.20 10.22
N ARG A 121 -6.52 2.21 10.69
CA ARG A 121 -5.39 1.59 9.99
C ARG A 121 -5.59 0.09 9.80
N LYS A 122 -6.05 -0.59 10.85
CA LYS A 122 -6.40 -2.03 10.80
C LYS A 122 -7.51 -2.33 9.78
N ASN A 123 -8.45 -1.41 9.61
CA ASN A 123 -9.59 -1.54 8.70
C ASN A 123 -9.33 -1.03 7.28
N GLY A 124 -8.12 -0.52 6.97
CA GLY A 124 -7.80 0.00 5.62
C GLY A 124 -8.45 1.35 5.31
N CYS A 125 -8.78 2.14 6.33
CA CYS A 125 -9.41 3.45 6.14
C CYS A 125 -8.38 4.55 5.91
N MET A 126 -8.65 5.43 4.95
CA MET A 126 -8.14 6.81 5.01
C MET A 126 -9.07 7.65 5.89
N ILE A 127 -8.53 8.64 6.58
CA ILE A 127 -9.27 9.44 7.56
C ILE A 127 -9.22 10.93 7.21
N ALA A 128 -10.28 11.65 7.58
CA ALA A 128 -10.32 13.11 7.59
C ALA A 128 -10.93 13.57 8.91
N VAL A 129 -10.60 14.79 9.36
CA VAL A 129 -11.06 15.29 10.66
C VAL A 129 -11.55 16.74 10.60
N ARG A 130 -12.65 17.00 11.31
CA ARG A 130 -13.15 18.34 11.67
C ARG A 130 -13.33 18.41 13.17
N PHE A 131 -12.56 19.27 13.83
CA PHE A 131 -12.84 19.63 15.22
C PHE A 131 -13.95 20.68 15.25
N ARG A 132 -14.86 20.63 16.22
CA ARG A 132 -15.92 21.62 16.39
C ARG A 132 -16.32 21.78 17.85
N TYR A 133 -16.78 22.97 18.25
CA TYR A 133 -17.35 23.17 19.60
C TYR A 133 -18.86 22.94 19.67
N ASP A 134 -19.51 22.67 18.55
CA ASP A 134 -20.95 22.53 18.47
C ASP A 134 -21.35 21.43 17.50
N ALA A 135 -22.37 20.65 17.86
CA ALA A 135 -22.95 19.61 17.04
C ALA A 135 -24.43 19.86 16.69
N VAL A 136 -25.04 20.93 17.21
CA VAL A 136 -26.50 21.15 17.16
C VAL A 136 -26.92 22.52 16.62
N GLY A 137 -25.98 23.31 16.11
CA GLY A 137 -26.24 24.64 15.55
C GLY A 137 -26.29 25.77 16.58
N LYS A 138 -25.62 25.60 17.73
CA LYS A 138 -25.61 26.58 18.81
C LYS A 138 -24.80 27.82 18.41
N GLU A 139 -25.38 28.99 18.61
CA GLU A 139 -24.70 30.29 18.44
C GLU A 139 -23.55 30.44 19.46
N ASN A 140 -22.44 31.02 19.01
CA ASN A 140 -21.27 31.36 19.85
C ASN A 140 -20.74 30.19 20.71
N PRO A 141 -20.51 29.00 20.13
CA PRO A 141 -20.15 27.81 20.91
C PRO A 141 -18.69 27.81 21.40
N GLU A 142 -17.87 28.74 20.92
CA GLU A 142 -16.45 28.78 21.18
C GLU A 142 -16.12 29.08 22.65
N PRO A 143 -14.87 28.79 23.08
CA PRO A 143 -14.35 29.20 24.38
C PRO A 143 -14.51 30.70 24.67
N ALA A 144 -14.20 31.10 25.90
CA ALA A 144 -14.33 32.51 26.30
C ALA A 144 -13.40 33.43 25.48
N THR A 145 -12.28 32.90 25.00
CA THR A 145 -11.26 33.65 24.24
C THR A 145 -10.77 32.86 23.03
N PHE A 146 -10.30 33.57 22.00
CA PHE A 146 -9.69 32.95 20.83
C PHE A 146 -8.34 32.29 21.16
N ASP A 147 -7.59 32.82 22.13
CA ASP A 147 -6.32 32.21 22.59
C ASP A 147 -6.54 30.79 23.10
N LYS A 148 -7.70 30.50 23.70
CA LYS A 148 -8.05 29.14 24.11
C LYS A 148 -8.33 28.20 22.92
N VAL A 149 -8.88 28.72 21.82
CA VAL A 149 -9.00 27.95 20.55
C VAL A 149 -7.60 27.60 20.03
N LEU A 150 -6.69 28.58 19.99
CA LEU A 150 -5.29 28.36 19.59
C LEU A 150 -4.57 27.40 20.53
N ALA A 151 -4.86 27.44 21.83
CA ALA A 151 -4.30 26.50 22.80
C ALA A 151 -4.72 25.05 22.51
N HIS A 152 -6.00 24.78 22.19
CA HIS A 152 -6.43 23.44 21.79
C HIS A 152 -5.71 22.91 20.55
N ILE A 153 -5.51 23.76 19.54
CA ILE A 153 -4.75 23.40 18.32
C ILE A 153 -3.30 23.09 18.68
N ASN A 154 -2.69 23.87 19.58
CA ASN A 154 -1.34 23.59 20.06
C ASN A 154 -1.26 22.27 20.83
N GLN A 155 -2.26 21.92 21.65
CA GLN A 155 -2.31 20.62 22.32
C GLN A 155 -2.40 19.45 21.31
N ILE A 156 -3.16 19.60 20.23
CA ILE A 156 -3.24 18.60 19.14
C ILE A 156 -1.89 18.46 18.43
N LYS A 157 -1.20 19.58 18.17
CA LYS A 157 0.16 19.56 17.62
C LYS A 157 1.15 18.86 18.54
N GLU A 158 1.19 19.23 19.81
CA GLU A 158 2.14 18.69 20.80
C GLU A 158 1.90 17.20 21.10
N SER A 159 0.65 16.74 20.98
CA SER A 159 0.32 15.32 21.16
C SER A 159 0.78 14.46 19.98
N LYS A 160 1.17 15.08 18.85
CA LYS A 160 1.58 14.43 17.60
C LYS A 160 0.52 13.54 16.94
N ILE A 161 -0.73 13.61 17.40
CA ILE A 161 -1.75 12.67 16.95
C ILE A 161 -2.02 12.75 15.44
N LEU A 162 -1.86 13.93 14.82
CA LEU A 162 -1.98 14.08 13.36
C LEU A 162 -0.69 13.69 12.63
N SER A 163 0.49 14.02 13.17
CA SER A 163 1.77 13.70 12.53
C SER A 163 2.12 12.21 12.58
N ASP A 164 1.80 11.53 13.69
CA ASP A 164 2.02 10.09 13.86
C ASP A 164 1.07 9.25 12.99
N ASN A 165 0.04 9.87 12.40
CA ASN A 165 -0.96 9.23 11.55
C ASN A 165 -1.07 9.89 10.16
N ALA A 166 -0.02 10.60 9.73
CA ALA A 166 0.01 11.29 8.45
C ALA A 166 -0.13 10.32 7.25
N ASP A 167 0.23 9.06 7.44
CA ASP A 167 0.17 7.98 6.45
C ASP A 167 -1.25 7.63 6.02
N ILE A 168 -2.25 7.85 6.89
CA ILE A 168 -3.67 7.56 6.61
C ILE A 168 -4.55 8.82 6.62
N LEU A 169 -4.00 10.00 6.90
CA LEU A 169 -4.74 11.25 7.01
C LEU A 169 -4.88 11.92 5.64
N ALA A 170 -6.07 11.86 5.05
CA ALA A 170 -6.41 12.45 3.77
C ALA A 170 -6.44 13.99 3.82
N TYR A 171 -7.17 14.58 4.78
CA TYR A 171 -7.22 16.04 4.98
C TYR A 171 -7.72 16.44 6.36
N VAL A 172 -7.55 17.71 6.70
CA VAL A 172 -8.09 18.32 7.92
C VAL A 172 -8.94 19.54 7.58
N GLU A 173 -10.21 19.55 7.99
CA GLU A 173 -11.07 20.72 7.86
C GLU A 173 -10.73 21.74 8.95
N SER A 174 -10.53 23.00 8.56
CA SER A 174 -10.07 24.07 9.47
C SER A 174 -11.05 24.41 10.60
N GLY A 175 -12.32 23.98 10.51
CA GLY A 175 -13.21 23.70 11.64
C GLY A 175 -13.24 24.72 12.79
N PHE A 176 -13.36 24.18 14.01
CA PHE A 176 -13.39 24.79 15.34
C PHE A 176 -14.51 25.80 15.59
N VAL A 177 -14.50 26.92 14.88
CA VAL A 177 -15.33 28.10 15.16
C VAL A 177 -16.64 28.06 14.39
N GLY A 178 -17.67 28.72 14.92
CA GLY A 178 -19.01 28.72 14.34
C GLY A 178 -19.85 27.47 14.64
N LYS A 179 -21.11 27.53 14.21
CA LYS A 179 -22.06 26.41 14.28
C LYS A 179 -21.51 25.22 13.52
N TRP A 180 -21.65 24.01 14.08
CA TRP A 180 -21.13 22.76 13.50
C TRP A 180 -19.63 22.73 13.13
N GLY A 181 -18.86 23.79 13.45
CA GLY A 181 -17.50 24.00 12.95
C GLY A 181 -17.43 24.60 11.53
N GLU A 182 -18.50 25.19 11.02
CA GLU A 182 -18.61 25.75 9.65
C GLU A 182 -18.31 27.25 9.58
N GLN A 183 -17.67 27.81 10.61
CA GLN A 183 -17.11 29.16 10.56
C GLN A 183 -18.14 30.27 10.28
N HIS A 184 -19.40 30.08 10.70
CA HIS A 184 -20.45 31.10 10.75
C HIS A 184 -21.27 31.01 12.06
N GLY A 185 -21.96 32.08 12.47
CA GLY A 185 -22.77 32.09 13.71
C GLY A 185 -21.97 31.89 15.00
N GLY A 186 -20.70 32.33 15.01
CA GLY A 186 -19.77 32.15 16.11
C GLY A 186 -19.08 33.44 16.54
N LYS A 187 -18.39 33.41 17.69
CA LYS A 187 -17.67 34.58 18.24
C LYS A 187 -16.49 35.00 17.37
N PHE A 188 -15.86 34.03 16.71
CA PHE A 188 -14.56 34.16 16.06
C PHE A 188 -14.61 33.78 14.57
N THR A 189 -15.67 34.22 13.88
CA THR A 189 -15.95 33.82 12.49
C THR A 189 -15.68 34.92 11.45
N THR A 190 -15.14 36.07 11.85
CA THR A 190 -14.67 37.08 10.89
C THR A 190 -13.46 36.54 10.12
N VAL A 191 -13.23 37.02 8.89
CA VAL A 191 -12.10 36.58 8.04
C VAL A 191 -10.76 36.60 8.75
N ASP A 192 -10.44 37.64 9.54
CA ASP A 192 -9.18 37.70 10.31
C ASP A 192 -9.00 36.53 11.28
N TYR A 193 -10.04 36.20 12.06
CA TYR A 193 -10.02 35.04 12.95
C TYR A 193 -9.92 33.72 12.18
N LYS A 194 -10.66 33.57 11.07
CA LYS A 194 -10.57 32.38 10.20
C LYS A 194 -9.16 32.19 9.64
N THR A 195 -8.50 33.26 9.19
CA THR A 195 -7.11 33.21 8.68
C THR A 195 -6.10 32.91 9.79
N ARG A 196 -6.27 33.46 11.00
CA ARG A 196 -5.42 33.13 12.15
C ARG A 196 -5.58 31.67 12.58
N LEU A 197 -6.82 31.16 12.53
CA LEU A 197 -7.13 29.74 12.77
C LEU A 197 -6.46 28.85 11.73
N LEU A 198 -6.63 29.13 10.43
CA LEU A 198 -5.97 28.41 9.34
C LEU A 198 -4.45 28.41 9.49
N SER A 199 -3.85 29.56 9.83
CA SER A 199 -2.42 29.67 10.09
C SER A 199 -1.94 28.79 11.26
N ALA A 200 -2.78 28.59 12.28
CA ALA A 200 -2.46 27.68 13.38
C ALA A 200 -2.59 26.21 12.95
N MET A 201 -3.61 25.90 12.15
CA MET A 201 -3.83 24.55 11.60
C MET A 201 -2.71 24.12 10.66
N LEU A 202 -2.26 24.96 9.72
CA LEU A 202 -1.13 24.66 8.83
C LEU A 202 0.16 24.33 9.59
N ARG A 203 0.35 24.89 10.79
CA ARG A 203 1.49 24.58 11.66
C ARG A 203 1.30 23.32 12.50
N ALA A 204 0.07 22.84 12.66
CA ALA A 204 -0.29 21.68 13.47
C ALA A 204 -0.46 20.41 12.62
N VAL A 205 -0.85 20.57 11.36
CA VAL A 205 -1.08 19.51 10.38
C VAL A 205 0.24 19.25 9.61
N PRO A 206 0.71 17.99 9.53
CA PRO A 206 1.97 17.64 8.88
C PRO A 206 1.95 17.95 7.37
N GLU A 207 3.11 18.33 6.80
CA GLU A 207 3.27 18.82 5.42
C GLU A 207 2.57 18.02 4.31
N PRO A 208 2.60 16.68 4.26
CA PRO A 208 1.92 15.95 3.18
C PRO A 208 0.38 16.01 3.26
N VAL A 209 -0.19 16.54 4.34
CA VAL A 209 -1.63 16.54 4.57
C VAL A 209 -2.24 17.92 4.29
N PRO A 210 -3.23 18.00 3.39
CA PRO A 210 -3.97 19.23 3.11
C PRO A 210 -4.86 19.73 4.25
N VAL A 211 -5.13 21.04 4.25
CA VAL A 211 -6.08 21.69 5.15
C VAL A 211 -7.15 22.40 4.34
N THR A 212 -8.43 22.12 4.60
CA THR A 212 -9.54 22.71 3.83
C THR A 212 -10.24 23.85 4.58
N VAL A 213 -10.66 24.88 3.85
CA VAL A 213 -11.41 26.03 4.39
C VAL A 213 -12.87 26.00 3.95
N ARG A 214 -13.77 26.66 4.71
CA ARG A 214 -15.19 26.74 4.36
C ARG A 214 -15.50 27.71 3.20
N THR A 215 -14.69 28.76 3.08
CA THR A 215 -14.96 29.90 2.19
C THR A 215 -13.66 30.42 1.56
N PRO A 216 -13.67 30.81 0.26
CA PRO A 216 -12.47 31.29 -0.45
C PRO A 216 -11.83 32.54 0.14
N ASP A 217 -12.62 33.40 0.82
CA ASP A 217 -12.15 34.63 1.46
C ASP A 217 -11.04 34.39 2.50
N THR A 218 -11.05 33.23 3.13
CA THR A 218 -10.11 32.85 4.19
C THR A 218 -8.74 32.55 3.59
N PHE A 219 -8.72 31.89 2.43
CA PHE A 219 -7.53 31.67 1.63
C PHE A 219 -7.02 32.99 1.06
N ALA A 220 -7.89 33.77 0.39
CA ALA A 220 -7.52 35.06 -0.19
C ALA A 220 -6.83 35.97 0.85
N ASN A 221 -7.42 36.11 2.04
CA ASN A 221 -6.85 36.91 3.12
C ASN A 221 -5.55 36.31 3.70
N LEU A 222 -5.37 34.97 3.68
CA LEU A 222 -4.10 34.34 4.09
C LEU A 222 -2.95 34.78 3.18
N ILE A 223 -3.18 34.81 1.87
CA ILE A 223 -2.15 35.15 0.87
C ILE A 223 -2.11 36.63 0.50
N GLY A 224 -2.96 37.46 1.13
CA GLY A 224 -2.98 38.91 0.94
C GLY A 224 -3.70 39.37 -0.33
N LEU A 225 -4.61 38.57 -0.88
CA LEU A 225 -5.43 38.87 -2.06
C LEU A 225 -6.88 39.25 -1.69
N SER A 226 -7.55 39.94 -2.62
CA SER A 226 -9.01 40.04 -2.63
C SER A 226 -9.62 38.75 -3.21
N ARG A 227 -10.89 38.46 -2.90
CA ARG A 227 -11.64 37.34 -3.53
C ARG A 227 -11.71 37.50 -5.05
N ASP A 228 -11.92 38.72 -5.53
CA ASP A 228 -12.06 39.02 -6.95
C ASP A 228 -10.78 38.75 -7.76
N ASP A 229 -9.62 38.70 -7.08
CA ASP A 229 -8.32 38.47 -7.71
C ASP A 229 -7.94 36.98 -7.75
N LEU A 230 -8.75 36.08 -7.18
CA LEU A 230 -8.40 34.67 -7.00
C LEU A 230 -8.22 33.90 -8.31
N ALA A 231 -8.88 34.33 -9.39
CA ALA A 231 -8.76 33.72 -10.72
C ALA A 231 -7.57 34.25 -11.55
N ASP A 232 -6.83 35.25 -11.06
CA ASP A 232 -5.75 35.85 -11.82
C ASP A 232 -4.49 34.99 -11.80
N ASP A 233 -4.15 34.43 -12.97
CA ASP A 233 -2.96 33.61 -13.24
C ASP A 233 -1.67 34.20 -12.69
N GLN A 234 -1.53 35.54 -12.62
CA GLN A 234 -0.28 36.16 -12.20
C GLN A 234 0.16 35.76 -10.79
N TYR A 235 -0.79 35.38 -9.92
CA TYR A 235 -0.52 35.00 -8.53
C TYR A 235 -0.12 33.53 -8.35
N TYR A 236 -0.27 32.70 -9.40
CA TYR A 236 0.02 31.25 -9.35
C TYR A 236 1.19 30.83 -10.26
N LYS A 237 1.86 31.78 -10.92
CA LYS A 237 3.04 31.48 -11.75
C LYS A 237 4.22 31.05 -10.88
N ARG A 238 4.64 29.78 -11.01
CA ARG A 238 5.89 29.27 -10.43
C ARG A 238 7.08 29.97 -11.11
N TYR A 239 7.99 30.50 -10.31
CA TYR A 239 9.25 31.07 -10.79
C TYR A 239 10.12 29.97 -11.41
N SER A 240 10.49 30.12 -12.68
CA SER A 240 11.61 29.37 -13.24
C SER A 240 12.89 30.18 -13.04
N PHE A 241 13.88 29.63 -12.36
CA PHE A 241 15.20 30.27 -12.17
C PHE A 241 16.00 30.48 -13.48
N SER A 242 15.39 30.23 -14.64
CA SER A 242 16.02 30.32 -15.96
C SER A 242 15.91 31.71 -16.63
N ASP A 243 15.09 32.63 -16.10
CA ASP A 243 14.96 33.99 -16.62
C ASP A 243 15.23 35.06 -15.53
N PRO A 244 16.44 35.65 -15.47
CA PRO A 244 16.82 36.62 -14.45
C PRO A 244 16.21 38.02 -14.64
N ASP A 245 15.51 38.29 -15.76
CA ASP A 245 14.99 39.62 -16.09
C ASP A 245 13.51 39.82 -15.68
N VAL A 246 12.85 38.78 -15.15
CA VAL A 246 11.48 38.87 -14.62
C VAL A 246 11.52 39.13 -13.11
N VAL A 247 11.33 40.39 -12.71
CA VAL A 247 11.06 40.78 -11.32
C VAL A 247 9.54 40.87 -11.13
N VAL A 248 8.95 39.87 -10.50
CA VAL A 248 7.62 39.91 -9.89
C VAL A 248 7.84 40.12 -8.40
N ASP A 249 7.10 41.08 -7.83
CA ASP A 249 7.10 41.38 -6.39
C ASP A 249 6.92 40.06 -5.62
N PRO A 250 7.80 39.70 -4.65
CA PRO A 250 7.66 38.46 -3.93
C PRO A 250 6.33 38.49 -3.17
N ILE A 251 5.33 37.77 -3.68
CA ILE A 251 4.23 37.29 -2.84
C ILE A 251 4.91 36.72 -1.60
N PRO A 252 4.53 37.15 -0.38
CA PRO A 252 5.18 36.67 0.83
C PRO A 252 5.23 35.16 0.75
N CYS A 253 6.43 34.62 0.92
CA CYS A 253 6.74 33.20 0.89
C CYS A 253 5.94 32.49 1.98
N ILE A 254 4.66 32.24 1.71
CA ILE A 254 3.76 31.42 2.51
C ILE A 254 4.03 30.01 1.99
N LEU A 255 4.94 29.32 2.68
CA LEU A 255 5.51 28.05 2.24
C LEU A 255 4.48 26.91 2.07
N ASP A 256 3.21 27.11 2.44
CA ASP A 256 2.19 26.04 2.56
C ASP A 256 0.85 26.34 1.85
N PHE A 257 0.71 27.39 1.04
CA PHE A 257 -0.60 27.73 0.46
C PHE A 257 -1.10 26.67 -0.54
N GLU A 258 -0.19 25.93 -1.20
CA GLU A 258 -0.52 24.85 -2.14
C GLU A 258 -1.27 23.69 -1.45
N ARG A 259 -1.26 23.63 -0.12
CA ARG A 259 -1.96 22.62 0.70
C ARG A 259 -3.35 23.05 1.17
N VAL A 260 -3.83 24.23 0.76
CA VAL A 260 -5.13 24.77 1.21
C VAL A 260 -6.23 24.48 0.20
N GLY A 261 -7.16 23.59 0.58
CA GLY A 261 -8.34 23.23 -0.22
C GLY A 261 -9.64 23.83 0.31
N LEU A 262 -10.78 23.30 -0.10
CA LEU A 262 -12.10 23.82 0.30
C LEU A 262 -13.08 22.70 0.61
N TYR A 263 -13.86 22.89 1.68
CA TYR A 263 -15.05 22.11 1.96
C TYR A 263 -16.31 22.98 1.80
N ASP A 264 -17.22 22.54 0.94
CA ASP A 264 -18.49 23.17 0.64
C ASP A 264 -19.60 22.51 1.48
N ASP A 265 -20.52 23.28 2.03
CA ASP A 265 -21.60 22.77 2.91
C ASP A 265 -23.00 23.06 2.31
N GLY A 266 -23.02 23.31 1.01
CA GLY A 266 -24.25 23.43 0.25
C GLY A 266 -24.02 23.23 -1.22
N TYR A 267 -23.09 22.34 -1.58
CA TYR A 267 -22.63 22.17 -2.97
C TYR A 267 -23.82 21.93 -3.88
N MET A 268 -23.86 22.63 -5.00
CA MET A 268 -24.95 22.62 -5.98
C MET A 268 -26.33 23.03 -5.44
N GLY A 269 -26.39 23.64 -4.26
CA GLY A 269 -27.64 24.01 -3.59
C GLY A 269 -28.21 25.35 -4.01
N SER A 270 -27.39 26.24 -4.59
CA SER A 270 -27.80 27.57 -5.08
C SER A 270 -26.70 28.19 -5.92
N ASP A 271 -26.91 29.35 -6.55
CA ASP A 271 -25.82 30.05 -7.27
C ASP A 271 -24.58 30.31 -6.38
N SER A 272 -24.79 30.53 -5.07
CA SER A 272 -23.73 30.78 -4.08
C SER A 272 -23.35 29.55 -3.23
N ASP A 273 -23.95 28.38 -3.46
CA ASP A 273 -23.86 27.21 -2.57
C ASP A 273 -24.04 27.55 -1.09
N LEU A 274 -25.18 28.18 -0.79
CA LEU A 274 -25.59 28.59 0.56
C LEU A 274 -24.59 29.54 1.26
N GLY A 275 -23.78 30.26 0.49
CA GLY A 275 -22.84 31.26 0.98
C GLY A 275 -21.37 30.84 0.93
N THR A 276 -21.07 29.65 0.37
CA THR A 276 -19.69 29.26 0.02
C THR A 276 -19.10 30.27 -0.98
N TYR A 277 -19.79 30.46 -2.09
CA TYR A 277 -19.33 31.32 -3.17
C TYR A 277 -19.92 32.72 -3.09
N ALA A 278 -19.08 33.73 -3.29
CA ALA A 278 -19.54 35.10 -3.58
C ALA A 278 -19.55 35.37 -5.08
N ASP A 279 -18.57 34.81 -5.79
CA ASP A 279 -18.48 34.78 -7.25
C ASP A 279 -18.06 33.38 -7.67
N ARG A 280 -19.03 32.57 -8.10
CA ARG A 280 -18.82 31.16 -8.43
C ARG A 280 -17.84 30.98 -9.60
N GLU A 281 -17.84 31.90 -10.57
CA GLU A 281 -16.98 31.78 -11.75
C GLU A 281 -15.51 31.95 -11.36
N ILE A 282 -15.20 33.03 -10.64
CA ILE A 282 -13.84 33.32 -10.14
C ILE A 282 -13.38 32.22 -9.18
N GLU A 283 -14.26 31.76 -8.30
CA GLU A 283 -13.85 30.89 -7.19
C GLU A 283 -13.74 29.42 -7.62
N THR A 284 -14.53 28.97 -8.59
CA THR A 284 -14.33 27.64 -9.21
C THR A 284 -13.10 27.64 -10.14
N GLU A 285 -12.73 28.79 -10.71
CA GLU A 285 -11.48 28.95 -11.46
C GLU A 285 -10.26 28.96 -10.54
N TRP A 286 -10.39 29.44 -9.31
CA TRP A 286 -9.37 29.27 -8.29
C TRP A 286 -9.24 27.82 -7.85
N LEU A 287 -10.36 27.14 -7.57
CA LEU A 287 -10.35 25.73 -7.19
C LEU A 287 -9.66 24.87 -8.26
N SER A 288 -9.90 25.13 -9.55
CA SER A 288 -9.26 24.39 -10.64
C SER A 288 -7.73 24.48 -10.66
N ARG A 289 -7.12 25.40 -9.90
CA ARG A 289 -5.67 25.58 -9.79
C ARG A 289 -5.09 24.93 -8.56
N VAL A 290 -5.79 25.04 -7.43
CA VAL A 290 -5.25 24.56 -6.15
C VAL A 290 -5.52 23.07 -5.93
N THR A 291 -6.60 22.51 -6.50
CA THR A 291 -7.03 21.12 -6.26
C THR A 291 -6.19 20.02 -6.92
N HIS A 292 -5.04 20.37 -7.48
CA HIS A 292 -4.02 19.38 -7.90
C HIS A 292 -3.35 18.66 -6.72
N HIS A 293 -3.20 19.36 -5.59
CA HIS A 293 -2.51 18.84 -4.40
C HIS A 293 -3.33 19.03 -3.11
N THR A 294 -4.63 19.25 -3.26
CA THR A 294 -5.55 19.42 -2.12
C THR A 294 -6.94 18.91 -2.45
N TYR A 295 -7.76 18.78 -1.41
CA TYR A 295 -9.11 18.28 -1.51
C TYR A 295 -10.13 19.38 -1.81
N PHE A 296 -11.09 19.04 -2.66
CA PHE A 296 -12.38 19.73 -2.76
C PHE A 296 -13.52 18.73 -2.55
N GLY A 297 -14.47 19.09 -1.70
CA GLY A 297 -15.61 18.24 -1.38
C GLY A 297 -16.51 18.86 -0.33
N GLY A 298 -17.27 18.03 0.37
CA GLY A 298 -18.09 18.47 1.50
C GLY A 298 -19.50 17.88 1.44
N GLU A 299 -20.53 18.72 1.47
CA GLU A 299 -21.93 18.33 1.52
C GLU A 299 -22.69 18.89 0.33
N PHE A 300 -23.44 18.03 -0.36
CA PHE A 300 -24.54 18.51 -1.18
C PHE A 300 -25.60 19.19 -0.29
N SER A 301 -26.32 20.19 -0.83
CA SER A 301 -27.42 20.79 -0.07
C SER A 301 -28.47 19.75 0.37
N GLY A 302 -28.88 19.85 1.63
CA GLY A 302 -29.91 18.98 2.21
C GLY A 302 -31.34 19.38 1.83
N ASP A 303 -31.56 20.59 1.33
CA ASP A 303 -32.89 21.11 0.95
C ASP A 303 -33.10 21.01 -0.57
N ILE A 304 -33.63 19.86 -0.98
CA ILE A 304 -33.93 19.52 -2.39
C ILE A 304 -34.91 20.52 -3.02
N ASP A 305 -35.94 20.96 -2.29
CA ASP A 305 -36.96 21.87 -2.82
C ASP A 305 -36.41 23.28 -3.03
N TYR A 306 -35.47 23.69 -2.18
CA TYR A 306 -34.73 24.93 -2.37
C TYR A 306 -33.77 24.84 -3.56
N ALA A 307 -32.97 23.77 -3.67
CA ALA A 307 -32.00 23.58 -4.73
C ALA A 307 -32.64 23.59 -6.13
N LYS A 308 -33.84 23.02 -6.27
CA LYS A 308 -34.62 23.00 -7.53
C LYS A 308 -35.01 24.37 -8.08
N LYS A 309 -34.78 25.46 -7.34
CA LYS A 309 -34.99 26.84 -7.82
C LYS A 309 -33.83 27.35 -8.69
N PHE A 310 -32.72 26.64 -8.68
CA PHE A 310 -31.49 26.96 -9.41
C PHE A 310 -31.20 25.89 -10.45
N ASN A 311 -30.26 26.17 -11.36
CA ASN A 311 -29.87 25.23 -12.41
C ASN A 311 -28.52 24.54 -12.12
N THR A 312 -27.83 24.93 -11.04
CA THR A 312 -26.50 24.42 -10.65
C THR A 312 -26.49 22.89 -10.56
N TYR A 313 -27.51 22.29 -9.93
CA TYR A 313 -27.59 20.84 -9.77
C TYR A 313 -27.87 20.07 -11.07
N LEU A 314 -28.29 20.71 -12.16
CA LEU A 314 -28.59 20.00 -13.42
C LEU A 314 -27.31 19.37 -13.99
N PRO A 315 -27.36 18.12 -14.52
CA PRO A 315 -26.15 17.41 -14.97
C PRO A 315 -25.27 18.20 -15.94
N GLU A 316 -25.87 18.94 -16.88
CA GLU A 316 -25.16 19.79 -17.85
C GLU A 316 -24.31 20.91 -17.23
N ASN A 317 -24.59 21.30 -15.99
CA ASN A 317 -23.82 22.31 -15.24
C ASN A 317 -22.93 21.65 -14.17
N ALA A 318 -23.49 20.69 -13.45
CA ALA A 318 -22.83 20.05 -12.32
C ALA A 318 -21.60 19.23 -12.75
N ILE A 319 -21.71 18.42 -13.81
CA ILE A 319 -20.62 17.50 -14.22
C ILE A 319 -19.39 18.27 -14.72
N PRO A 320 -19.50 19.28 -15.61
CA PRO A 320 -18.35 20.10 -15.98
C PRO A 320 -17.69 20.79 -14.79
N GLU A 321 -18.47 21.29 -13.83
CA GLU A 321 -17.92 21.92 -12.62
C GLU A 321 -17.21 20.89 -11.72
N MET A 322 -17.73 19.67 -11.58
CA MET A 322 -17.07 18.60 -10.82
C MET A 322 -15.70 18.23 -11.41
N TYR A 323 -15.58 18.15 -12.73
CA TYR A 323 -14.28 17.97 -13.40
C TYR A 323 -13.38 19.19 -13.23
N LYS A 324 -13.93 20.42 -13.38
CA LYS A 324 -13.17 21.67 -13.22
C LYS A 324 -12.58 21.81 -11.82
N THR A 325 -13.37 21.50 -10.79
CA THR A 325 -13.02 21.67 -9.38
C THR A 325 -12.33 20.46 -8.77
N ARG A 326 -12.29 19.32 -9.48
CA ARG A 326 -11.73 18.02 -9.02
C ARG A 326 -12.43 17.48 -7.77
N LEU A 327 -13.75 17.38 -7.82
CA LEU A 327 -14.55 16.87 -6.71
C LEU A 327 -14.00 15.53 -6.21
N SER A 328 -13.45 15.54 -4.99
CA SER A 328 -12.69 14.43 -4.42
C SER A 328 -13.54 13.56 -3.48
N TYR A 329 -14.48 14.17 -2.76
CA TYR A 329 -15.38 13.49 -1.84
C TYR A 329 -16.71 14.23 -1.68
N ILE A 330 -17.75 13.54 -1.21
CA ILE A 330 -19.05 14.17 -0.91
C ILE A 330 -19.82 13.43 0.20
N ASN A 331 -20.72 14.13 0.86
CA ASN A 331 -21.81 13.59 1.68
C ASN A 331 -23.16 14.22 1.23
N SER A 332 -24.32 13.68 1.65
CA SER A 332 -25.68 14.29 1.48
C SER A 332 -26.56 13.89 0.27
N ASN A 333 -27.73 14.56 0.15
CA ASN A 333 -29.01 14.08 -0.40
C ASN A 333 -29.36 14.51 -1.84
N ILE A 334 -28.91 15.69 -2.35
CA ILE A 334 -29.15 16.06 -3.78
C ILE A 334 -28.70 14.95 -4.71
N PHE A 335 -27.65 14.24 -4.29
CA PHE A 335 -27.14 13.09 -4.98
C PHE A 335 -28.24 12.13 -5.45
N GLN A 336 -29.28 11.89 -4.65
CA GLN A 336 -30.40 11.00 -5.00
C GLN A 336 -31.23 11.47 -6.20
N LEU A 337 -31.30 12.78 -6.48
CA LEU A 337 -32.02 13.32 -7.64
C LEU A 337 -31.42 12.83 -8.97
N TYR A 338 -30.11 12.57 -9.01
CA TYR A 338 -29.43 12.11 -10.22
C TYR A 338 -29.88 10.71 -10.68
N LYS A 339 -30.68 9.99 -9.89
CA LYS A 339 -31.32 8.74 -10.31
C LYS A 339 -32.38 8.95 -11.40
N ASP A 340 -32.94 10.15 -11.48
CA ASP A 340 -33.98 10.52 -12.45
C ASP A 340 -33.38 10.96 -13.81
N TYR A 341 -32.06 11.03 -13.92
CA TYR A 341 -31.34 11.45 -15.13
C TYR A 341 -30.54 10.28 -15.71
N THR A 342 -30.55 10.17 -17.03
CA THR A 342 -29.72 9.20 -17.77
C THR A 342 -28.49 9.90 -18.31
N PHE A 343 -27.31 9.33 -18.08
CA PHE A 343 -26.05 9.85 -18.61
C PHE A 343 -25.96 9.56 -20.11
N GLY A 344 -25.70 10.60 -20.90
CA GLY A 344 -25.56 10.56 -22.35
C GLY A 344 -24.33 11.34 -22.81
N GLU A 345 -24.02 11.25 -24.11
CA GLU A 345 -22.86 11.90 -24.74
C GLU A 345 -22.86 13.43 -24.52
N GLU A 346 -24.04 14.05 -24.39
CA GLU A 346 -24.21 15.47 -24.12
C GLU A 346 -23.63 15.95 -22.77
N TYR A 347 -23.37 15.03 -21.84
CA TYR A 347 -22.77 15.33 -20.54
C TYR A 347 -21.27 14.98 -20.47
N SER A 348 -20.71 14.37 -21.52
CA SER A 348 -19.29 14.05 -21.59
C SER A 348 -18.44 15.32 -21.67
N VAL A 349 -17.28 15.30 -21.03
CA VAL A 349 -16.27 16.36 -21.11
C VAL A 349 -15.18 15.98 -22.12
N GLU A 350 -14.54 16.96 -22.73
CA GLU A 350 -13.46 16.73 -23.69
C GLU A 350 -12.25 16.06 -23.01
N GLY A 351 -11.66 15.07 -23.67
CA GLY A 351 -10.42 14.42 -23.22
C GLY A 351 -10.59 13.29 -22.20
N VAL A 352 -11.83 12.85 -21.95
CA VAL A 352 -12.14 11.70 -21.07
C VAL A 352 -13.13 10.75 -21.76
N ASP A 353 -12.84 9.45 -21.79
CA ASP A 353 -13.75 8.44 -22.33
C ASP A 353 -14.74 7.93 -21.28
N ASN A 354 -15.95 8.52 -21.29
CA ASN A 354 -17.07 8.15 -20.43
C ASN A 354 -18.09 7.21 -21.13
N SER A 355 -17.73 6.62 -22.27
CA SER A 355 -18.70 5.90 -23.12
C SER A 355 -19.30 4.65 -22.46
N ALA A 356 -18.61 4.06 -21.49
CA ALA A 356 -19.13 2.94 -20.69
C ALA A 356 -20.39 3.29 -19.89
N TYR A 357 -20.59 4.59 -19.59
CA TYR A 357 -21.72 5.07 -18.79
C TYR A 357 -22.92 5.56 -19.62
N TYR A 358 -22.85 5.51 -20.96
CA TYR A 358 -24.00 5.88 -21.80
C TYR A 358 -25.20 4.96 -21.53
N GLY A 359 -26.33 5.58 -21.15
CA GLY A 359 -27.54 4.86 -20.75
C GLY A 359 -27.60 4.48 -19.27
N GLN A 360 -26.54 4.68 -18.49
CA GLN A 360 -26.55 4.54 -17.04
C GLN A 360 -27.23 5.76 -16.37
N SER A 361 -27.57 5.66 -15.09
CA SER A 361 -28.04 6.84 -14.36
C SER A 361 -26.89 7.83 -14.10
N VAL A 362 -27.18 9.13 -14.10
CA VAL A 362 -26.20 10.15 -13.69
C VAL A 362 -25.76 9.93 -12.24
N PHE A 363 -26.64 9.38 -11.39
CA PHE A 363 -26.30 8.95 -10.03
C PHE A 363 -25.12 7.99 -10.03
N GLN A 364 -25.20 6.93 -10.86
CA GLN A 364 -24.14 5.94 -10.96
C GLN A 364 -22.85 6.54 -11.52
N PHE A 365 -22.94 7.36 -12.57
CA PHE A 365 -21.80 8.07 -13.13
C PHE A 365 -21.08 8.90 -12.05
N ILE A 366 -21.80 9.83 -11.40
CA ILE A 366 -21.22 10.67 -10.35
C ILE A 366 -20.68 9.82 -9.20
N ARG A 367 -21.41 8.78 -8.74
CA ARG A 367 -20.94 7.88 -7.66
C ARG A 367 -19.54 7.36 -7.92
N ASP A 368 -19.33 6.84 -9.13
CA ASP A 368 -18.14 6.08 -9.49
C ASP A 368 -16.97 6.99 -9.87
N HIS A 369 -17.26 8.25 -10.21
CA HIS A 369 -16.28 9.24 -10.67
C HIS A 369 -15.87 10.24 -9.58
N ILE A 370 -16.45 10.25 -8.38
CA ILE A 370 -15.97 11.13 -7.30
C ILE A 370 -14.54 10.74 -6.91
N GLY A 371 -13.63 11.71 -6.92
CA GLY A 371 -12.18 11.49 -6.79
C GLY A 371 -11.59 10.93 -8.07
N TYR A 372 -10.69 9.96 -7.95
CA TYR A 372 -9.97 9.39 -9.08
C TYR A 372 -10.52 8.01 -9.47
N ARG A 373 -10.43 7.69 -10.76
CA ARG A 373 -10.85 6.39 -11.31
C ARG A 373 -9.93 6.03 -12.48
N PHE A 374 -9.07 5.05 -12.28
CA PHE A 374 -8.07 4.69 -13.28
C PHE A 374 -8.54 3.53 -14.16
N VAL A 375 -8.32 3.65 -15.46
CA VAL A 375 -8.59 2.62 -16.47
C VAL A 375 -7.33 2.38 -17.27
N VAL A 376 -6.89 1.12 -17.35
CA VAL A 376 -5.84 0.75 -18.29
C VAL A 376 -6.44 0.74 -19.68
N ARG A 377 -5.88 1.54 -20.60
CA ARG A 377 -6.34 1.64 -22.00
C ARG A 377 -5.46 0.84 -22.96
N LYS A 378 -4.27 0.47 -22.51
CA LYS A 378 -3.33 -0.39 -23.24
C LYS A 378 -2.36 -1.03 -22.26
N ALA A 379 -1.99 -2.30 -22.44
CA ALA A 379 -0.90 -2.94 -21.71
C ALA A 379 -0.22 -4.02 -22.57
N GLU A 380 1.07 -3.87 -22.81
CA GLU A 380 1.92 -4.80 -23.57
C GLU A 380 3.17 -5.14 -22.76
N ASN A 381 3.53 -6.41 -22.68
CA ASN A 381 4.70 -6.87 -21.92
C ASN A 381 5.60 -7.77 -22.75
N THR A 382 6.87 -7.90 -22.35
CA THR A 382 7.76 -8.94 -22.86
C THR A 382 7.11 -10.32 -22.70
N GLU A 383 6.90 -11.04 -23.81
CA GLU A 383 6.27 -12.37 -23.78
C GLU A 383 7.19 -13.40 -23.11
N GLN A 384 8.49 -13.34 -23.41
CA GLN A 384 9.48 -14.27 -22.89
C GLN A 384 10.84 -13.61 -22.66
N THR A 385 11.48 -13.96 -21.55
CA THR A 385 12.86 -13.55 -21.21
C THR A 385 13.62 -14.71 -20.56
N THR A 386 14.87 -14.50 -20.16
CA THR A 386 15.67 -15.47 -19.40
C THR A 386 15.84 -15.02 -17.95
N GLN A 387 16.24 -15.93 -17.05
CA GLN A 387 16.74 -15.55 -15.72
C GLN A 387 17.80 -14.44 -15.82
N GLY A 388 17.71 -13.43 -14.96
CA GLY A 388 18.60 -12.25 -14.99
C GLY A 388 18.36 -11.27 -16.14
N GLY A 389 17.43 -11.58 -17.06
CA GLY A 389 17.05 -10.70 -18.17
C GLY A 389 16.12 -9.57 -17.72
N ASP A 390 15.58 -8.86 -18.70
CA ASP A 390 14.67 -7.74 -18.48
C ASP A 390 13.23 -8.11 -18.88
N VAL A 391 12.26 -7.47 -18.24
CA VAL A 391 10.85 -7.43 -18.60
C VAL A 391 10.50 -5.99 -18.94
N GLN A 392 10.15 -5.75 -20.20
CA GLN A 392 9.59 -4.49 -20.64
C GLN A 392 8.07 -4.50 -20.43
N MET A 393 7.54 -3.39 -19.92
CA MET A 393 6.13 -3.18 -19.65
C MET A 393 5.71 -1.81 -20.19
N LYS A 394 4.89 -1.80 -21.24
CA LYS A 394 4.32 -0.60 -21.87
C LYS A 394 2.83 -0.54 -21.57
N PHE A 395 2.35 0.55 -20.99
CA PHE A 395 0.92 0.68 -20.70
C PHE A 395 0.45 2.13 -20.72
N ASP A 396 -0.83 2.31 -21.05
CA ASP A 396 -1.53 3.58 -20.99
C ASP A 396 -2.56 3.54 -19.85
N LEU A 397 -2.50 4.54 -18.98
CA LEU A 397 -3.42 4.70 -17.86
C LEU A 397 -4.21 6.00 -18.06
N GLU A 398 -5.54 5.92 -18.00
CA GLU A 398 -6.45 7.06 -18.04
C GLU A 398 -7.09 7.25 -16.66
N ASN A 399 -7.19 8.49 -16.17
CA ASN A 399 -8.01 8.85 -15.02
C ASN A 399 -9.36 9.44 -15.48
N THR A 400 -10.43 8.63 -15.44
CA THR A 400 -11.79 9.03 -15.80
C THR A 400 -12.51 9.81 -14.70
N GLY A 401 -12.06 9.72 -13.44
CA GLY A 401 -12.69 10.35 -12.28
C GLY A 401 -12.69 11.88 -12.31
N PHE A 402 -13.41 12.56 -11.42
CA PHE A 402 -13.47 14.01 -11.37
C PHE A 402 -12.16 14.63 -10.91
N GLY A 403 -11.50 14.02 -9.92
CA GLY A 403 -10.27 14.50 -9.29
C GLY A 403 -9.05 13.60 -9.46
N GLU A 404 -8.00 13.99 -8.74
CA GLU A 404 -6.66 13.39 -8.78
C GLU A 404 -6.38 12.65 -7.47
N VAL A 405 -5.26 11.92 -7.41
CA VAL A 405 -4.77 11.38 -6.13
C VAL A 405 -4.09 12.52 -5.39
N VAL A 406 -4.50 12.80 -4.14
CA VAL A 406 -4.01 13.97 -3.40
C VAL A 406 -2.92 13.61 -2.38
N PHE A 407 -2.86 12.35 -1.97
CA PHE A 407 -1.89 11.86 -0.99
C PHE A 407 -0.66 11.26 -1.69
N PRO A 408 0.52 11.28 -1.04
CA PRO A 408 1.72 10.66 -1.58
C PRO A 408 1.52 9.18 -1.87
N THR A 409 1.94 8.73 -3.05
CA THR A 409 1.79 7.34 -3.50
C THR A 409 3.13 6.64 -3.73
N ARG A 410 3.09 5.30 -3.66
CA ARG A 410 4.13 4.39 -4.09
C ARG A 410 3.59 3.53 -5.23
N GLN A 411 4.33 3.47 -6.34
CA GLN A 411 4.04 2.60 -7.47
C GLN A 411 4.99 1.40 -7.45
N GLU A 412 4.46 0.21 -7.65
CA GLU A 412 5.23 -1.03 -7.65
C GLU A 412 4.82 -1.93 -8.82
N VAL A 413 5.83 -2.53 -9.46
CA VAL A 413 5.63 -3.70 -10.31
C VAL A 413 5.85 -4.95 -9.47
N ILE A 414 4.95 -5.91 -9.62
CA ILE A 414 4.96 -7.18 -8.89
C ILE A 414 5.01 -8.32 -9.91
N LEU A 415 5.90 -9.28 -9.69
CA LEU A 415 5.86 -10.59 -10.31
C LEU A 415 5.41 -11.62 -9.30
N GLU A 416 4.37 -12.38 -9.65
CA GLU A 416 3.81 -13.41 -8.79
C GLU A 416 3.79 -14.76 -9.51
N LYS A 417 4.24 -15.80 -8.79
CA LYS A 417 4.09 -17.19 -9.18
C LYS A 417 4.11 -18.09 -7.96
N ASN A 418 3.12 -18.95 -7.82
CA ASN A 418 3.05 -19.96 -6.75
C ASN A 418 3.33 -19.39 -5.35
N SER A 419 2.77 -18.21 -5.04
CA SER A 419 2.90 -17.49 -3.77
C SER A 419 4.24 -16.78 -3.57
N VAL A 420 5.19 -16.95 -4.48
CA VAL A 420 6.42 -16.18 -4.48
C VAL A 420 6.16 -14.86 -5.20
N ILE A 421 6.44 -13.76 -4.52
CA ILE A 421 6.16 -12.40 -4.96
C ILE A 421 7.47 -11.63 -4.98
N TYR A 422 7.93 -11.25 -6.17
CA TYR A 422 8.98 -10.23 -6.32
C TYR A 422 8.31 -8.88 -6.55
N SER A 423 8.79 -7.83 -5.89
CA SER A 423 8.31 -6.47 -6.14
C SER A 423 9.46 -5.47 -6.19
N THR A 424 9.24 -4.40 -6.94
CA THR A 424 10.13 -3.23 -6.97
C THR A 424 9.30 -1.97 -7.10
N ASN A 425 9.75 -0.91 -6.42
CA ASN A 425 9.25 0.43 -6.70
C ASN A 425 9.60 0.81 -8.13
N VAL A 426 8.70 1.54 -8.78
CA VAL A 426 8.88 2.07 -10.12
C VAL A 426 8.52 3.55 -10.15
N SER A 427 9.12 4.30 -11.07
CA SER A 427 8.69 5.67 -11.39
C SER A 427 7.93 5.66 -12.70
N PHE A 428 6.73 6.24 -12.68
CA PHE A 428 5.98 6.52 -13.90
C PHE A 428 6.56 7.75 -14.61
N ASN A 429 6.14 7.95 -15.85
CA ASN A 429 6.39 9.19 -16.58
C ASN A 429 5.77 10.38 -15.80
N GLY A 430 6.44 11.53 -15.80
CA GLY A 430 6.03 12.66 -14.95
C GLY A 430 6.46 12.57 -13.48
N GLY A 431 7.02 11.45 -13.01
CA GLY A 431 7.56 11.32 -11.66
C GLY A 431 6.47 11.45 -10.59
N ASP A 432 6.67 12.36 -9.63
CA ASP A 432 5.73 12.59 -8.53
C ASP A 432 4.42 13.28 -8.96
N GLU A 433 4.35 13.83 -10.18
CA GLU A 433 3.16 14.48 -10.75
C GLU A 433 2.44 13.58 -11.80
N TRP A 434 2.64 12.26 -11.76
CA TRP A 434 2.08 11.32 -12.73
C TRP A 434 0.53 11.29 -12.75
N ASP A 435 -0.09 11.66 -11.64
CA ASP A 435 -1.53 11.63 -11.38
C ASP A 435 -2.24 12.94 -11.76
N THR A 436 -1.48 14.01 -12.04
CA THR A 436 -2.05 15.31 -12.47
C THR A 436 -2.42 15.34 -13.96
N VAL A 437 -2.02 14.31 -14.71
CA VAL A 437 -2.37 14.16 -16.13
C VAL A 437 -3.49 13.12 -16.30
N ARG A 438 -4.45 13.42 -17.18
CA ARG A 438 -5.59 12.54 -17.47
C ARG A 438 -5.18 11.24 -18.13
N ASN A 439 -4.17 11.29 -18.99
CA ASN A 439 -3.70 10.15 -19.77
C ASN A 439 -2.17 10.11 -19.66
N ILE A 440 -1.65 8.98 -19.22
CA ILE A 440 -0.22 8.75 -19.07
C ILE A 440 0.17 7.44 -19.73
N SER A 441 1.11 7.53 -20.67
CA SER A 441 1.80 6.37 -21.25
C SER A 441 3.06 6.10 -20.45
N ASN A 442 3.34 4.84 -20.13
CA ASN A 442 4.53 4.40 -19.40
C ASN A 442 5.27 3.33 -20.21
N ASP A 443 6.61 3.31 -20.06
CA ASP A 443 7.50 2.34 -20.69
C ASP A 443 8.58 1.94 -19.68
N LEU A 444 8.26 0.93 -18.88
CA LEU A 444 9.11 0.47 -17.78
C LEU A 444 9.95 -0.72 -18.21
N SER A 445 11.22 -0.74 -17.80
CA SER A 445 12.13 -1.88 -18.00
C SER A 445 12.57 -2.41 -16.64
N ILE A 446 12.20 -3.64 -16.32
CA ILE A 446 12.43 -4.27 -15.02
C ILE A 446 13.48 -5.38 -15.17
N LYS A 447 14.61 -5.23 -14.50
CA LYS A 447 15.63 -6.27 -14.39
C LYS A 447 15.16 -7.36 -13.43
N LEU A 448 15.32 -8.62 -13.82
CA LEU A 448 15.01 -9.79 -13.01
C LEU A 448 16.20 -10.30 -12.19
N PRO A 449 15.95 -11.04 -11.09
CA PRO A 449 16.97 -11.83 -10.40
C PRO A 449 17.54 -12.96 -11.28
N ASP A 450 18.82 -13.28 -11.12
CA ASP A 450 19.53 -14.34 -11.84
C ASP A 450 19.09 -15.75 -11.43
N SER A 451 18.45 -15.88 -10.27
CA SER A 451 18.00 -17.15 -9.69
C SER A 451 16.47 -17.28 -9.63
N ILE A 452 15.72 -16.34 -10.23
CA ILE A 452 14.25 -16.41 -10.29
C ILE A 452 13.79 -17.70 -10.97
N ASP A 453 12.74 -18.34 -10.46
CA ASP A 453 12.26 -19.61 -11.02
C ASP A 453 11.81 -19.47 -12.48
N THR A 454 12.09 -20.48 -13.31
CA THR A 454 11.63 -20.53 -14.70
C THR A 454 10.15 -20.86 -14.80
N GLY A 455 9.47 -20.41 -15.86
CA GLY A 455 8.07 -20.66 -16.16
C GLY A 455 7.28 -19.36 -16.29
N GLU A 456 5.96 -19.47 -16.34
CA GLU A 456 5.06 -18.33 -16.46
C GLU A 456 4.91 -17.61 -15.11
N TRP A 457 5.07 -16.29 -15.12
CA TRP A 457 4.86 -15.38 -14.00
C TRP A 457 3.80 -14.36 -14.36
N ASN A 458 2.91 -14.07 -13.41
CA ASN A 458 1.92 -13.01 -13.52
C ASN A 458 2.59 -11.66 -13.23
N ILE A 459 2.22 -10.63 -13.97
CA ILE A 459 2.66 -9.25 -13.79
C ILE A 459 1.49 -8.48 -13.18
N TYR A 460 1.74 -7.76 -12.08
CA TYR A 460 0.78 -6.87 -11.47
C TYR A 460 1.37 -5.47 -11.31
N LEU A 461 0.50 -4.46 -11.35
CA LEU A 461 0.81 -3.08 -11.00
C LEU A 461 0.04 -2.69 -9.75
N ARG A 462 0.76 -2.18 -8.75
CA ARG A 462 0.20 -1.68 -7.50
C ARG A 462 0.49 -0.19 -7.36
N ILE A 463 -0.53 0.57 -7.01
CA ILE A 463 -0.41 1.96 -6.57
C ILE A 463 -1.05 2.04 -5.19
N THR A 464 -0.33 2.56 -4.21
CA THR A 464 -0.79 2.65 -2.81
C THR A 464 -0.40 3.99 -2.22
N PRO A 465 -1.12 4.52 -1.21
CA PRO A 465 -0.58 5.55 -0.34
C PRO A 465 0.75 5.10 0.28
N ALA A 466 1.66 6.04 0.55
CA ALA A 466 2.97 5.76 1.14
C ALA A 466 2.90 5.37 2.64
N VAL A 467 2.13 4.33 2.97
CA VAL A 467 2.00 3.76 4.32
C VAL A 467 3.25 3.00 4.73
N ASN A 468 3.68 3.17 5.99
CA ASN A 468 4.95 2.64 6.52
C ASN A 468 4.87 1.17 7.01
N ASN A 469 3.87 0.38 6.63
CA ASN A 469 3.70 -1.00 7.10
C ASN A 469 3.30 -1.96 5.97
N ILE A 470 4.18 -2.93 5.66
CA ILE A 470 4.04 -3.90 4.57
C ILE A 470 2.80 -4.80 4.72
N GLY A 471 2.41 -5.15 5.96
CA GLY A 471 1.25 -5.99 6.24
C GLY A 471 -0.09 -5.29 5.99
N HIS A 472 -0.08 -3.95 5.89
CA HIS A 472 -1.27 -3.15 5.59
C HIS A 472 -1.33 -2.68 4.15
N THR A 473 -0.22 -2.69 3.41
CA THR A 473 -0.13 -2.19 2.03
C THR A 473 -1.22 -2.72 1.10
N PRO A 474 -1.59 -4.02 1.09
CA PRO A 474 -2.65 -4.51 0.20
C PRO A 474 -4.03 -3.87 0.44
N LYS A 475 -4.34 -3.46 1.67
CA LYS A 475 -5.64 -2.86 2.04
C LYS A 475 -5.85 -1.47 1.45
N TYR A 476 -4.77 -0.82 1.03
CA TYR A 476 -4.78 0.53 0.46
C TYR A 476 -4.44 0.54 -1.03
N GLY A 477 -4.46 -0.62 -1.70
CA GLY A 477 -4.25 -0.68 -3.15
C GLY A 477 -5.32 0.08 -3.91
N ILE A 478 -4.91 0.87 -4.90
CA ILE A 478 -5.82 1.53 -5.83
C ILE A 478 -6.27 0.49 -6.87
N ARG A 479 -7.58 0.20 -6.87
CA ARG A 479 -8.22 -0.68 -7.83
C ARG A 479 -8.57 0.08 -9.10
N PHE A 480 -8.19 -0.50 -10.24
CA PHE A 480 -8.52 0.03 -11.56
C PHE A 480 -9.90 -0.46 -12.01
N ALA A 481 -10.57 0.36 -12.81
CA ALA A 481 -11.89 0.11 -13.35
C ALA A 481 -11.83 -0.70 -14.65
N ASN A 482 -11.11 -1.82 -14.62
CA ASN A 482 -11.07 -2.81 -15.69
C ASN A 482 -11.65 -4.13 -15.14
N ASP A 483 -12.39 -4.87 -15.97
CA ASP A 483 -13.00 -6.14 -15.56
C ASP A 483 -11.93 -7.20 -15.25
N ASP A 484 -12.13 -7.95 -14.17
CA ASP A 484 -11.38 -9.17 -13.81
C ASP A 484 -9.85 -9.03 -13.64
N ILE A 485 -9.33 -7.84 -13.32
CA ILE A 485 -7.88 -7.65 -13.08
C ILE A 485 -7.49 -7.43 -11.61
N TRP A 486 -8.43 -7.17 -10.71
CA TRP A 486 -8.11 -6.87 -9.31
C TRP A 486 -7.71 -8.11 -8.52
N ASN A 487 -6.58 -8.06 -7.81
CA ASN A 487 -6.18 -9.07 -6.84
C ASN A 487 -6.20 -8.46 -5.41
N PRO A 488 -7.19 -8.84 -4.56
CA PRO A 488 -7.38 -8.22 -3.25
C PRO A 488 -6.27 -8.56 -2.24
N GLN A 489 -5.60 -9.72 -2.37
CA GLN A 489 -4.49 -10.10 -1.49
C GLN A 489 -3.22 -9.32 -1.79
N LEU A 490 -2.98 -8.99 -3.05
CA LEU A 490 -1.86 -8.14 -3.45
C LEU A 490 -2.17 -6.64 -3.29
N GLY A 491 -3.46 -6.28 -3.32
CA GLY A 491 -3.90 -4.90 -3.49
C GLY A 491 -3.43 -4.33 -4.82
N ALA A 492 -3.47 -5.14 -5.89
CA ALA A 492 -2.82 -4.84 -7.16
C ALA A 492 -3.67 -5.25 -8.36
N ASN A 493 -3.37 -4.66 -9.52
CA ASN A 493 -4.10 -4.87 -10.77
C ASN A 493 -3.25 -5.74 -11.70
N TYR A 494 -3.83 -6.80 -12.26
CA TYR A 494 -3.19 -7.71 -13.20
C TYR A 494 -2.92 -6.98 -14.51
N MET A 495 -1.69 -7.10 -15.00
CA MET A 495 -1.20 -6.39 -16.17
C MET A 495 -0.64 -7.34 -17.23
N GLY A 496 -0.92 -8.64 -17.16
CA GLY A 496 -0.39 -9.62 -18.10
C GLY A 496 0.61 -10.58 -17.46
N LYS A 497 1.46 -11.19 -18.29
CA LYS A 497 2.35 -12.27 -17.88
C LYS A 497 3.64 -12.29 -18.69
N VAL A 498 4.65 -12.97 -18.15
CA VAL A 498 5.93 -13.23 -18.82
C VAL A 498 6.38 -14.66 -18.60
N ASN A 499 6.88 -15.32 -19.64
CA ASN A 499 7.53 -16.62 -19.53
C ASN A 499 9.03 -16.45 -19.28
N ILE A 500 9.55 -16.97 -18.17
CA ILE A 500 10.98 -16.91 -17.84
C ILE A 500 11.64 -18.25 -18.18
N THR A 501 12.65 -18.21 -19.02
CA THR A 501 13.45 -19.37 -19.41
C THR A 501 14.77 -19.42 -18.65
N LYS A 502 15.38 -20.60 -18.59
CA LYS A 502 16.68 -20.78 -17.91
C LYS A 502 17.76 -19.99 -18.65
N SER A 503 18.64 -19.31 -17.90
CA SER A 503 19.85 -18.72 -18.48
C SER A 503 21.00 -19.74 -18.52
N ASP A 504 21.80 -19.68 -19.59
CA ASP A 504 23.08 -20.40 -19.68
C ASP A 504 24.21 -19.70 -18.90
N THR A 505 24.02 -18.41 -18.58
CA THR A 505 24.96 -17.64 -17.75
C THR A 505 24.54 -17.71 -16.28
N VAL A 506 25.54 -17.87 -15.41
CA VAL A 506 25.32 -17.91 -13.96
C VAL A 506 25.78 -16.58 -13.37
N GLY A 507 24.82 -15.75 -12.95
CA GLY A 507 25.08 -14.52 -12.21
C GLY A 507 24.77 -14.66 -10.72
N THR A 508 24.96 -13.56 -9.97
CA THR A 508 24.75 -13.46 -8.51
C THR A 508 23.88 -12.26 -8.12
N ASP A 509 23.19 -11.66 -9.09
CA ASP A 509 22.27 -10.57 -8.86
C ASP A 509 20.91 -11.16 -8.45
N ASN A 510 20.52 -10.96 -7.19
CA ASN A 510 19.33 -11.57 -6.62
C ASN A 510 18.19 -10.56 -6.42
N TYR A 511 18.24 -9.39 -7.05
CA TYR A 511 17.24 -8.35 -6.87
C TYR A 511 16.45 -8.05 -8.17
N MET A 512 15.20 -7.62 -7.97
CA MET A 512 14.34 -7.08 -9.01
C MET A 512 14.33 -5.55 -8.89
N VAL A 513 14.64 -4.83 -9.97
CA VAL A 513 14.70 -3.37 -9.97
C VAL A 513 14.30 -2.78 -11.32
N GLN A 514 13.80 -1.55 -11.33
CA GLN A 514 13.66 -0.79 -12.58
C GLN A 514 15.04 -0.35 -13.09
N ASN A 515 15.32 -0.63 -14.36
CA ASN A 515 16.50 -0.14 -15.05
C ASN A 515 16.50 1.39 -15.13
N GLY A 516 17.67 2.00 -14.89
CA GLY A 516 17.86 3.44 -15.01
C GLY A 516 17.42 4.28 -13.80
N ILE A 517 16.86 3.67 -12.76
CA ILE A 517 16.55 4.36 -11.48
C ILE A 517 17.62 4.04 -10.44
N ILE A 518 18.24 5.07 -9.86
CA ILE A 518 19.11 4.93 -8.70
C ILE A 518 18.21 4.90 -7.46
N VAL A 519 17.81 3.69 -7.04
CA VAL A 519 17.11 3.51 -5.76
C VAL A 519 18.12 3.70 -4.63
N GLY A 520 17.86 4.61 -3.70
CA GLY A 520 18.69 4.78 -2.50
C GLY A 520 18.78 3.45 -1.73
N PHE A 521 20.01 3.06 -1.36
CA PHE A 521 20.40 1.84 -0.64
C PHE A 521 19.29 1.03 0.09
N SER A 522 18.77 0.00 -0.58
CA SER A 522 18.48 -1.33 -0.01
C SER A 522 18.50 -2.36 -1.16
N GLN A 523 19.68 -2.91 -1.48
CA GLN A 523 19.92 -3.65 -2.73
C GLN A 523 19.35 -5.08 -2.76
N TYR A 524 18.62 -5.52 -1.74
CA TYR A 524 17.98 -6.83 -1.75
C TYR A 524 16.73 -6.78 -0.88
N SER A 525 15.58 -6.85 -1.54
CA SER A 525 14.31 -7.21 -0.91
C SER A 525 14.09 -8.68 -1.24
N ALA A 526 14.13 -9.55 -0.22
CA ALA A 526 13.78 -10.95 -0.42
C ALA A 526 12.35 -11.04 -0.99
N PRO A 527 12.06 -11.98 -1.91
CA PRO A 527 10.70 -12.19 -2.35
C PRO A 527 9.81 -12.52 -1.16
N VAL A 528 8.56 -12.08 -1.24
CA VAL A 528 7.58 -12.24 -0.17
C VAL A 528 6.49 -13.25 -0.54
N THR A 529 5.72 -13.66 0.46
CA THR A 529 4.51 -14.48 0.36
C THR A 529 3.43 -13.90 1.25
N TYR A 530 2.18 -14.03 0.81
CA TYR A 530 1.00 -13.61 1.57
C TYR A 530 0.08 -14.77 1.94
N ASP A 531 0.52 -16.02 1.78
CA ASP A 531 -0.26 -17.22 2.14
C ASP A 531 -0.81 -17.18 3.58
N ASP A 532 -0.08 -16.54 4.50
CA ASP A 532 -0.45 -16.39 5.90
C ASP A 532 -1.36 -15.17 6.19
N ILE A 533 -1.66 -14.35 5.17
CA ILE A 533 -2.62 -13.23 5.27
C ILE A 533 -4.01 -13.72 4.87
N THR A 534 -5.00 -13.31 5.67
CA THR A 534 -6.43 -13.44 5.34
C THR A 534 -7.02 -12.05 5.06
N VAL A 535 -7.69 -11.92 3.92
CA VAL A 535 -8.38 -10.72 3.46
C VAL A 535 -9.88 -10.97 3.56
N VAL A 536 -10.54 -10.23 4.45
CA VAL A 536 -11.98 -10.39 4.67
C VAL A 536 -12.76 -9.80 3.49
N ASP A 537 -13.06 -10.63 2.50
CA ASP A 537 -13.82 -10.27 1.31
C ASP A 537 -15.13 -11.05 1.16
N GLY A 538 -15.29 -12.14 1.93
CA GLY A 538 -16.49 -12.97 1.88
C GLY A 538 -16.51 -13.93 0.70
N GLU A 539 -15.37 -14.17 0.06
CA GLU A 539 -15.16 -15.07 -1.06
C GLU A 539 -13.95 -15.99 -0.81
N MET A 540 -13.80 -17.06 -1.59
CA MET A 540 -12.51 -17.76 -1.69
C MET A 540 -11.75 -17.19 -2.88
N SER A 541 -11.38 -15.92 -2.78
CA SER A 541 -10.76 -15.16 -3.87
C SER A 541 -9.37 -15.69 -4.24
N ASN A 542 -8.69 -16.35 -3.29
CA ASN A 542 -7.42 -17.03 -3.53
C ASN A 542 -7.38 -18.45 -2.93
N PRO A 543 -7.09 -19.51 -3.72
CA PRO A 543 -6.95 -20.88 -3.21
C PRO A 543 -5.83 -21.06 -2.17
N ARG A 544 -4.93 -20.09 -2.02
CA ARG A 544 -3.85 -20.12 -1.01
C ARG A 544 -4.28 -19.57 0.34
N GLU A 545 -5.32 -18.74 0.35
CA GLU A 545 -5.83 -18.13 1.58
C GLU A 545 -6.65 -19.13 2.40
N TRP A 546 -7.45 -19.98 1.75
CA TRP A 546 -8.24 -20.98 2.47
C TRP A 546 -7.90 -22.37 1.93
N LYS A 547 -7.09 -23.10 2.69
CA LYS A 547 -6.61 -24.46 2.37
C LYS A 547 -7.52 -25.51 3.00
N GLU A 548 -7.50 -26.72 2.45
CA GLU A 548 -8.31 -27.85 2.95
C GLU A 548 -8.02 -28.17 4.44
N GLU A 549 -6.78 -27.99 4.88
CA GLU A 549 -6.37 -28.13 6.28
C GLU A 549 -7.02 -27.12 7.25
N ASN A 550 -7.57 -26.01 6.73
CA ASN A 550 -8.27 -25.04 7.56
C ASN A 550 -9.70 -25.46 7.90
N ILE A 551 -10.26 -26.49 7.23
CA ILE A 551 -11.63 -26.95 7.45
C ILE A 551 -11.72 -27.67 8.81
N ILE A 552 -12.43 -27.07 9.77
CA ILE A 552 -12.69 -27.65 11.09
C ILE A 552 -13.99 -28.45 11.14
N LYS A 553 -14.91 -28.21 10.18
CA LYS A 553 -16.16 -28.97 10.03
C LYS A 553 -16.69 -28.89 8.60
N SER A 554 -17.26 -29.98 8.11
CA SER A 554 -17.95 -30.02 6.81
C SER A 554 -19.26 -30.82 6.88
N ALA A 555 -20.15 -30.52 5.94
CA ALA A 555 -21.37 -31.27 5.62
C ALA A 555 -21.61 -31.21 4.10
N GLU A 556 -22.72 -31.78 3.60
CA GLU A 556 -23.06 -31.72 2.17
C GLU A 556 -23.21 -30.25 1.73
N ASP A 557 -22.40 -29.83 0.77
CA ASP A 557 -22.28 -28.47 0.24
C ASP A 557 -21.98 -27.35 1.25
N GLN A 558 -21.60 -27.69 2.49
CA GLN A 558 -21.26 -26.72 3.54
C GLN A 558 -19.90 -27.00 4.17
N SER A 559 -19.19 -25.94 4.53
CA SER A 559 -17.93 -26.03 5.26
C SER A 559 -17.78 -24.89 6.26
N LEU A 560 -17.01 -25.15 7.30
CA LEU A 560 -16.59 -24.20 8.31
C LEU A 560 -15.08 -24.36 8.47
N SER A 561 -14.35 -23.30 8.15
CA SER A 561 -12.90 -23.22 8.24
C SER A 561 -12.49 -22.18 9.28
N LEU A 562 -11.33 -22.40 9.90
CA LEU A 562 -10.75 -21.51 10.91
C LEU A 562 -9.29 -21.22 10.58
N ARG A 563 -8.93 -19.94 10.61
CA ARG A 563 -7.55 -19.44 10.63
C ARG A 563 -7.39 -18.47 11.79
N ALA A 564 -6.15 -18.16 12.13
CA ALA A 564 -5.84 -17.10 13.06
C ALA A 564 -4.50 -16.46 12.69
N ASP A 565 -4.40 -15.17 12.94
CA ASP A 565 -3.13 -14.46 13.00
C ASP A 565 -2.87 -14.05 14.46
N GLU A 566 -2.12 -12.98 14.67
CA GLU A 566 -1.72 -12.50 15.99
C GLU A 566 -2.74 -11.56 16.64
N GLU A 567 -3.70 -11.06 15.86
CA GLU A 567 -4.71 -10.10 16.29
C GLU A 567 -6.11 -10.73 16.39
N ALA A 568 -6.41 -11.71 15.52
CA ALA A 568 -7.77 -12.18 15.32
C ALA A 568 -7.85 -13.65 14.89
N ILE A 569 -9.03 -14.22 15.08
CA ILE A 569 -9.46 -15.41 14.35
C ILE A 569 -10.25 -15.02 13.10
N TYR A 570 -10.14 -15.85 12.08
CA TYR A 570 -10.88 -15.72 10.82
C TYR A 570 -11.70 -16.99 10.61
N ILE A 571 -12.96 -16.83 10.24
CA ILE A 571 -13.89 -17.93 10.01
C ILE A 571 -14.44 -17.82 8.59
N MET A 572 -14.20 -18.84 7.76
CA MET A 572 -14.79 -18.95 6.43
C MET A 572 -15.86 -20.04 6.43
N GLY A 573 -17.03 -19.71 5.91
CA GLY A 573 -18.18 -20.59 5.81
C GLY A 573 -18.68 -20.71 4.39
N LYS A 574 -18.77 -21.93 3.88
CA LYS A 574 -19.60 -22.22 2.70
C LYS A 574 -21.00 -22.59 3.19
N MET A 575 -22.00 -21.81 2.80
CA MET A 575 -23.40 -21.90 3.20
C MET A 575 -24.33 -21.81 1.97
N SER A 576 -25.64 -21.91 2.19
CA SER A 576 -26.62 -21.74 1.12
C SER A 576 -26.68 -20.29 0.63
N ASP A 577 -26.78 -20.10 -0.69
CA ASP A 577 -27.05 -18.83 -1.37
C ASP A 577 -28.57 -18.56 -1.56
N ALA A 578 -29.43 -19.42 -1.02
CA ALA A 578 -30.88 -19.37 -1.24
C ALA A 578 -31.63 -18.34 -0.36
N ALA A 579 -30.95 -17.69 0.58
CA ALA A 579 -31.55 -16.74 1.51
C ALA A 579 -31.93 -15.44 0.80
N SER A 580 -33.18 -14.97 0.98
CA SER A 580 -33.61 -13.68 0.45
C SER A 580 -33.11 -12.50 1.28
N ALA A 581 -33.05 -12.65 2.61
CA ALA A 581 -32.43 -11.70 3.53
C ALA A 581 -31.55 -12.44 4.54
N PRO A 582 -30.31 -12.80 4.15
CA PRO A 582 -29.43 -13.65 4.97
C PRO A 582 -29.07 -12.99 6.30
N VAL A 583 -29.00 -13.83 7.34
CA VAL A 583 -28.45 -13.51 8.65
C VAL A 583 -27.43 -14.58 9.00
N TYR A 584 -26.16 -14.20 9.00
CA TYR A 584 -25.05 -15.09 9.34
C TYR A 584 -24.72 -14.96 10.82
N ASN A 585 -24.80 -16.08 11.53
CA ASN A 585 -24.63 -16.15 12.98
C ASN A 585 -23.37 -16.95 13.33
N LEU A 586 -22.53 -16.37 14.19
CA LEU A 586 -21.35 -17.00 14.75
C LEU A 586 -21.51 -17.11 16.28
N GLU A 587 -21.45 -18.33 16.80
CA GLU A 587 -21.38 -18.61 18.25
C GLU A 587 -20.01 -19.23 18.58
N VAL A 588 -19.33 -18.66 19.59
CA VAL A 588 -18.09 -19.21 20.14
C VAL A 588 -18.31 -19.51 21.62
N HIS A 589 -18.03 -20.74 22.04
CA HIS A 589 -18.07 -21.16 23.43
C HIS A 589 -16.63 -21.41 23.89
N SER A 590 -16.22 -20.74 24.97
CA SER A 590 -14.87 -20.87 25.53
C SER A 590 -14.87 -20.60 27.02
N GLY A 591 -14.28 -21.51 27.81
CA GLY A 591 -14.09 -21.30 29.25
C GLY A 591 -15.40 -21.19 30.04
N GLY A 592 -16.50 -21.75 29.54
CA GLY A 592 -17.84 -21.63 30.13
C GLY A 592 -18.63 -20.38 29.74
N GLU A 593 -18.04 -19.47 28.96
CA GLU A 593 -18.72 -18.31 28.38
C GLU A 593 -19.20 -18.60 26.96
N ARG A 594 -20.31 -17.96 26.55
CA ARG A 594 -20.86 -18.02 25.19
C ARG A 594 -20.89 -16.63 24.59
N TYR A 595 -20.24 -16.46 23.45
CA TYR A 595 -20.27 -15.26 22.63
C TYR A 595 -21.15 -15.50 21.40
N TRP A 596 -22.11 -14.62 21.13
CA TRP A 596 -22.99 -14.73 19.96
C TRP A 596 -23.04 -13.41 19.18
N LEU A 597 -22.54 -13.47 17.95
CA LEU A 597 -22.47 -12.36 16.99
C LEU A 597 -23.26 -12.71 15.74
N TYR A 598 -24.08 -11.78 15.21
CA TYR A 598 -24.65 -11.95 13.89
C TYR A 598 -24.67 -10.67 13.07
N TYR A 599 -24.62 -10.84 11.76
CA TYR A 599 -24.76 -9.77 10.77
C TYR A 599 -25.95 -10.07 9.86
N ALA A 600 -26.85 -9.08 9.74
CA ALA A 600 -28.00 -9.15 8.86
C ALA A 600 -27.75 -8.33 7.58
N SER A 601 -28.41 -8.72 6.49
CA SER A 601 -28.27 -8.06 5.19
C SER A 601 -28.68 -6.58 5.15
N ASN A 602 -29.46 -6.12 6.12
CA ASN A 602 -29.82 -4.71 6.29
C ASN A 602 -28.76 -3.88 7.05
N GLY A 603 -27.59 -4.47 7.35
CA GLY A 603 -26.50 -3.83 8.09
C GLY A 603 -26.65 -3.86 9.61
N TYR A 604 -27.71 -4.49 10.14
CA TYR A 604 -27.85 -4.68 11.59
C TYR A 604 -26.85 -5.71 12.10
N ILE A 605 -26.17 -5.35 13.20
CA ILE A 605 -25.19 -6.19 13.89
C ILE A 605 -25.69 -6.40 15.31
N TYR A 606 -25.71 -7.65 15.75
CA TYR A 606 -26.02 -8.02 17.13
C TYR A 606 -24.82 -8.67 17.76
N PHE A 607 -24.52 -8.28 18.99
CA PHE A 607 -23.58 -8.97 19.85
C PHE A 607 -24.14 -9.00 21.27
N ASP A 608 -24.02 -10.12 21.97
CA ASP A 608 -24.54 -10.29 23.33
C ASP A 608 -23.62 -9.78 24.43
N HIS A 609 -22.55 -9.05 24.07
CA HIS A 609 -21.56 -8.45 24.97
C HIS A 609 -21.33 -6.95 24.68
N ASP A 610 -20.54 -6.30 25.53
CA ASP A 610 -20.40 -4.83 25.58
C ASP A 610 -19.89 -4.17 24.28
N SER A 611 -19.06 -4.86 23.48
CA SER A 611 -18.46 -4.29 22.28
C SER A 611 -18.05 -5.35 21.26
N TYR A 612 -18.42 -5.15 20.00
CA TYR A 612 -17.96 -5.94 18.84
C TYR A 612 -16.91 -5.19 18.01
N ALA A 613 -16.22 -4.20 18.60
CA ALA A 613 -15.25 -3.37 17.89
C ALA A 613 -14.19 -4.21 17.16
N GLY A 614 -13.94 -3.87 15.89
CA GLY A 614 -12.99 -4.60 15.04
C GLY A 614 -13.53 -5.90 14.43
N CYS A 615 -14.72 -6.39 14.83
CA CYS A 615 -15.36 -7.51 14.16
C CYS A 615 -15.84 -7.11 12.76
N GLN A 616 -15.62 -8.01 11.80
CA GLN A 616 -16.08 -7.85 10.42
C GLN A 616 -16.82 -9.11 9.96
N CYS A 617 -17.78 -8.91 9.06
CA CYS A 617 -18.45 -10.00 8.34
C CYS A 617 -18.69 -9.55 6.91
N LYS A 618 -18.26 -10.36 5.95
CA LYS A 618 -18.49 -10.19 4.51
C LYS A 618 -19.06 -11.48 3.95
N TRP A 619 -19.85 -11.40 2.89
CA TRP A 619 -20.41 -12.57 2.25
C TRP A 619 -20.70 -12.29 0.78
N ASN A 620 -20.45 -13.28 -0.06
CA ASN A 620 -20.88 -13.28 -1.44
C ASN A 620 -21.15 -14.71 -1.93
N ASN A 621 -22.17 -14.90 -2.77
CA ASN A 621 -22.46 -16.18 -3.46
C ASN A 621 -22.43 -17.42 -2.54
N GLY A 622 -23.07 -17.34 -1.36
CA GLY A 622 -23.13 -18.45 -0.39
C GLY A 622 -21.89 -18.62 0.48
N MET A 623 -20.83 -17.85 0.24
CA MET A 623 -19.67 -17.77 1.13
C MET A 623 -19.87 -16.67 2.16
N VAL A 624 -19.41 -16.89 3.39
CA VAL A 624 -19.37 -15.89 4.46
C VAL A 624 -18.03 -15.94 5.17
N GLU A 625 -17.50 -14.79 5.51
CA GLU A 625 -16.23 -14.66 6.19
C GLU A 625 -16.32 -13.69 7.36
N PHE A 626 -15.86 -14.12 8.53
CA PHE A 626 -15.76 -13.31 9.73
C PHE A 626 -14.31 -13.06 10.10
N LYS A 627 -14.03 -11.86 10.61
CA LYS A 627 -12.84 -11.56 11.43
C LYS A 627 -13.28 -11.19 12.83
N ILE A 628 -12.70 -11.84 13.83
CA ILE A 628 -12.98 -11.59 15.25
C ILE A 628 -11.67 -11.32 15.98
N PRO A 629 -11.42 -10.08 16.44
CA PRO A 629 -10.25 -9.79 17.27
C PRO A 629 -10.26 -10.63 18.54
N PHE A 630 -9.10 -11.13 18.96
CA PHE A 630 -8.97 -11.98 20.14
C PHE A 630 -9.58 -11.38 21.40
N GLU A 631 -9.38 -10.07 21.60
CA GLU A 631 -9.87 -9.33 22.76
C GLU A 631 -11.39 -9.29 22.89
N VAL A 632 -12.13 -9.38 21.78
CA VAL A 632 -13.60 -9.28 21.77
C VAL A 632 -14.25 -10.50 22.44
N MET A 633 -13.63 -11.67 22.30
CA MET A 633 -14.15 -12.94 22.84
C MET A 633 -13.23 -13.55 23.91
N GLY A 634 -12.24 -12.79 24.39
CA GLY A 634 -11.27 -13.28 25.39
C GLY A 634 -10.48 -14.50 24.92
N LEU A 635 -10.21 -14.58 23.62
CA LEU A 635 -9.52 -15.70 23.00
C LEU A 635 -8.01 -15.44 22.95
N SER A 636 -7.24 -16.49 22.69
CA SER A 636 -5.81 -16.39 22.41
C SER A 636 -5.37 -17.49 21.43
N PRO A 637 -4.33 -17.24 20.61
CA PRO A 637 -3.77 -18.28 19.77
C PRO A 637 -3.37 -19.52 20.59
N GLY A 638 -3.57 -20.71 20.03
CA GLY A 638 -3.21 -21.99 20.65
C GLY A 638 -4.13 -22.43 21.79
N THR A 639 -5.16 -21.65 22.12
CA THR A 639 -6.09 -21.98 23.21
C THR A 639 -7.21 -22.88 22.68
N PRO A 640 -7.56 -23.97 23.39
CA PRO A 640 -8.73 -24.78 23.03
C PRO A 640 -10.02 -24.00 23.31
N VAL A 641 -10.96 -24.04 22.37
CA VAL A 641 -12.33 -23.55 22.53
C VAL A 641 -13.33 -24.71 22.51
N ASP A 642 -14.37 -24.62 23.33
CA ASP A 642 -15.33 -25.70 23.54
C ASP A 642 -16.12 -25.99 22.25
N SER A 643 -16.56 -24.94 21.55
CA SER A 643 -17.16 -25.07 20.22
C SER A 643 -17.20 -23.76 19.45
N ILE A 644 -17.16 -23.88 18.13
CA ILE A 644 -17.46 -22.81 17.17
C ILE A 644 -18.65 -23.28 16.34
N ARG A 645 -19.73 -22.49 16.31
CA ARG A 645 -20.93 -22.76 15.52
C ARG A 645 -21.19 -21.63 14.56
N LEU A 646 -21.41 -21.97 13.29
CA LEU A 646 -21.80 -21.06 12.23
C LEU A 646 -23.13 -21.53 11.65
N PHE A 647 -24.13 -20.65 11.64
CA PHE A 647 -25.45 -20.97 11.07
C PHE A 647 -26.04 -19.78 10.29
N LEU A 648 -26.82 -20.10 9.27
CA LEU A 648 -27.47 -19.14 8.36
C LEU A 648 -28.98 -19.19 8.55
N GLN A 649 -29.60 -18.02 8.70
CA GLN A 649 -31.06 -17.86 8.69
C GLN A 649 -31.52 -16.89 7.61
N ASP A 650 -32.76 -17.03 7.15
CA ASP A 650 -33.41 -16.08 6.25
C ASP A 650 -34.47 -15.25 6.99
N SER A 651 -34.12 -13.99 7.29
CA SER A 651 -34.99 -13.07 8.03
C SER A 651 -36.25 -12.65 7.25
N ALA A 652 -36.26 -12.81 5.92
CA ALA A 652 -37.44 -12.54 5.09
C ALA A 652 -38.45 -13.71 5.10
N ASN A 653 -38.02 -14.90 5.54
CA ASN A 653 -38.79 -16.14 5.47
C ASN A 653 -38.89 -16.81 6.85
N ASP A 654 -39.54 -16.14 7.81
CA ASP A 654 -39.80 -16.65 9.17
C ASP A 654 -38.54 -17.13 9.92
N TRP A 655 -37.38 -16.51 9.65
CA TRP A 655 -36.08 -16.89 10.24
C TRP A 655 -35.70 -18.36 9.97
N LYS A 656 -36.12 -18.89 8.82
CA LYS A 656 -35.82 -20.26 8.38
C LYS A 656 -34.32 -20.49 8.38
N GLU A 657 -33.88 -21.56 9.03
CA GLU A 657 -32.49 -22.02 9.02
C GLU A 657 -32.16 -22.67 7.67
N LEU A 658 -31.04 -22.26 7.07
CA LEU A 658 -30.55 -22.71 5.76
C LEU A 658 -29.16 -23.36 5.83
N GLY A 659 -28.60 -23.47 7.03
CA GLY A 659 -27.35 -24.18 7.32
C GLY A 659 -26.95 -24.02 8.78
N ASP A 660 -26.37 -25.06 9.38
CA ASP A 660 -25.90 -25.07 10.77
C ASP A 660 -24.73 -26.06 10.91
N LEU A 661 -23.55 -25.52 11.17
CA LEU A 661 -22.33 -26.28 11.40
C LEU A 661 -21.78 -25.97 12.79
N THR A 662 -21.53 -27.01 13.59
CA THR A 662 -20.83 -26.90 14.87
C THR A 662 -19.58 -27.76 14.87
N ALA A 663 -18.42 -27.12 15.08
CA ALA A 663 -17.16 -27.75 15.42
C ALA A 663 -16.97 -27.75 16.95
N LYS A 664 -16.48 -28.84 17.53
CA LYS A 664 -16.27 -28.99 18.99
C LYS A 664 -14.82 -29.24 19.30
N ASN A 665 -14.35 -28.78 20.46
CA ASN A 665 -12.97 -28.92 20.94
C ASN A 665 -11.97 -28.43 19.88
N VAL A 666 -12.13 -27.18 19.47
CA VAL A 666 -11.34 -26.60 18.39
C VAL A 666 -10.12 -25.91 19.00
N ASP A 667 -8.92 -26.24 18.56
CA ASP A 667 -7.74 -25.47 18.94
C ASP A 667 -7.64 -24.25 18.02
N ILE A 668 -7.56 -23.06 18.61
CA ILE A 668 -7.30 -21.84 17.82
C ILE A 668 -5.89 -21.94 17.23
N PRO A 669 -5.70 -21.78 15.91
CA PRO A 669 -4.38 -21.80 15.30
C PRO A 669 -3.42 -20.80 15.95
N SER A 670 -2.14 -21.16 16.05
CA SER A 670 -1.08 -20.26 16.52
C SER A 670 0.13 -20.37 15.61
N LYS A 671 0.48 -19.29 14.93
CA LYS A 671 1.65 -19.21 14.06
C LYS A 671 2.09 -17.76 13.95
N ILE A 672 3.39 -17.52 13.96
CA ILE A 672 3.97 -16.22 13.63
C ILE A 672 3.97 -16.10 12.11
N THR A 673 3.27 -15.09 11.60
CA THR A 673 3.27 -14.77 10.17
C THR A 673 4.65 -14.33 9.72
N VAL A 674 5.21 -15.02 8.73
CA VAL A 674 6.48 -14.68 8.08
C VAL A 674 6.18 -14.36 6.62
N TYR A 675 6.59 -13.17 6.19
CA TYR A 675 6.35 -12.69 4.84
C TYR A 675 7.44 -13.07 3.87
N THR A 676 8.64 -13.45 4.32
CA THR A 676 9.69 -13.90 3.39
C THR A 676 9.33 -15.25 2.77
N ALA A 677 9.32 -15.32 1.44
CA ALA A 677 9.13 -16.56 0.72
C ALA A 677 10.44 -17.34 0.61
N GLU A 678 10.37 -18.68 0.68
CA GLU A 678 11.49 -19.55 0.33
C GLU A 678 11.84 -19.38 -1.15
N HIS A 679 13.12 -19.16 -1.45
CA HIS A 679 13.59 -18.96 -2.82
C HIS A 679 15.06 -19.33 -2.97
N ASP A 680 15.48 -19.55 -4.21
CA ASP A 680 16.86 -19.88 -4.55
C ASP A 680 17.68 -18.61 -4.81
N ILE A 681 18.91 -18.56 -4.30
CA ILE A 681 19.87 -17.48 -4.62
C ILE A 681 21.25 -18.02 -5.01
N ARG A 682 22.00 -17.18 -5.73
CA ARG A 682 23.43 -17.37 -5.94
C ARG A 682 24.16 -16.17 -5.40
N ILE A 683 25.18 -16.40 -4.59
CA ILE A 683 25.95 -15.32 -3.97
C ILE A 683 27.40 -15.38 -4.41
N LYS A 684 28.12 -14.28 -4.27
CA LYS A 684 29.52 -14.20 -4.67
C LYS A 684 30.43 -14.57 -3.49
N ALA A 685 31.47 -15.35 -3.76
CA ALA A 685 32.52 -15.58 -2.77
C ALA A 685 33.15 -14.26 -2.30
N ASP A 686 33.57 -14.22 -1.04
CA ASP A 686 34.27 -13.10 -0.41
C ASP A 686 33.51 -11.76 -0.39
N LYS A 687 32.21 -11.75 -0.72
CA LYS A 687 31.34 -10.59 -0.59
C LYS A 687 30.25 -10.91 0.42
N ALA A 688 30.26 -10.22 1.56
CA ALA A 688 29.27 -10.41 2.60
C ALA A 688 27.84 -10.35 2.02
N PHE A 689 27.00 -11.28 2.46
CA PHE A 689 25.60 -11.37 2.07
C PHE A 689 24.72 -11.40 3.32
N MET A 690 23.60 -10.69 3.29
CA MET A 690 22.68 -10.60 4.42
C MET A 690 21.37 -11.28 4.07
N LEU A 691 20.94 -12.20 4.92
CA LEU A 691 19.64 -12.85 4.88
C LEU A 691 18.69 -12.11 5.81
N PHE A 692 17.41 -12.08 5.46
CA PHE A 692 16.36 -11.38 6.22
C PHE A 692 15.15 -12.28 6.38
N ALA A 693 14.49 -12.17 7.53
CA ALA A 693 13.15 -12.69 7.76
C ALA A 693 12.19 -11.53 8.05
N GLU A 694 11.24 -11.30 7.15
CA GLU A 694 10.25 -10.24 7.24
C GLU A 694 9.02 -10.73 8.00
N THR A 695 8.54 -9.95 8.96
CA THR A 695 7.36 -10.26 9.78
C THR A 695 6.74 -8.97 10.34
N ALA A 696 5.45 -8.98 10.66
CA ALA A 696 4.76 -7.85 11.29
C ALA A 696 4.96 -7.78 12.81
N ASN A 697 5.53 -8.83 13.42
CA ASN A 697 5.67 -8.93 14.87
C ASN A 697 6.94 -8.21 15.36
N GLU A 698 6.75 -7.35 16.36
CA GLU A 698 7.83 -6.75 17.14
C GLU A 698 8.22 -7.68 18.33
N ASP A 699 9.45 -7.53 18.84
CA ASP A 699 9.96 -8.27 20.02
C ASP A 699 9.96 -9.81 19.90
N LEU A 700 10.57 -10.34 18.84
CA LEU A 700 10.78 -11.77 18.64
C LEU A 700 12.18 -12.22 19.06
N SER A 701 12.29 -13.42 19.65
CA SER A 701 13.58 -14.13 19.73
C SER A 701 13.77 -15.01 18.50
N CYS A 702 14.96 -14.94 17.88
CA CYS A 702 15.26 -15.67 16.65
C CYS A 702 16.38 -16.70 16.86
N GLN A 703 16.41 -17.73 16.03
CA GLN A 703 17.54 -18.64 15.86
C GLN A 703 17.61 -19.11 14.41
N TRP A 704 18.72 -18.81 13.72
CA TRP A 704 18.96 -19.28 12.37
C TRP A 704 19.53 -20.70 12.33
N TYR A 705 19.21 -21.42 11.27
CA TYR A 705 19.66 -22.77 10.98
C TYR A 705 20.24 -22.84 9.58
N HIS A 706 21.31 -23.62 9.40
CA HIS A 706 21.87 -24.00 8.10
C HIS A 706 21.79 -25.51 7.96
N ASN A 707 21.11 -26.00 6.92
CA ASN A 707 20.84 -27.42 6.69
C ASN A 707 20.24 -28.15 7.91
N GLY A 708 19.45 -27.44 8.72
CA GLY A 708 18.81 -27.94 9.94
C GLY A 708 19.67 -27.90 11.21
N GLU A 709 20.93 -27.46 11.12
CA GLU A 709 21.81 -27.25 12.27
C GLU A 709 21.79 -25.79 12.73
N ALA A 710 21.69 -25.55 14.03
CA ALA A 710 21.61 -24.20 14.57
C ALA A 710 22.94 -23.44 14.38
N ILE A 711 22.86 -22.23 13.84
CA ILE A 711 24.01 -21.34 13.68
C ILE A 711 24.26 -20.59 14.98
N GLU A 712 25.40 -20.83 15.63
CA GLU A 712 25.70 -20.22 16.92
C GLU A 712 25.70 -18.68 16.85
N GLY A 713 24.96 -18.03 17.74
CA GLY A 713 24.89 -16.56 17.87
C GLY A 713 23.97 -15.85 16.87
N ALA A 714 23.44 -16.54 15.85
CA ALA A 714 22.54 -15.96 14.87
C ALA A 714 21.11 -15.80 15.43
N THR A 715 20.89 -14.74 16.20
CA THR A 715 19.67 -14.51 17.02
C THR A 715 18.86 -13.27 16.65
N GLU A 716 19.23 -12.61 15.55
CA GLU A 716 18.55 -11.43 15.01
C GLU A 716 17.64 -11.83 13.82
N LEU A 717 16.72 -10.94 13.41
CA LEU A 717 15.90 -11.12 12.20
C LEU A 717 16.71 -11.07 10.90
N SER A 718 17.98 -10.67 10.98
CA SER A 718 18.94 -10.74 9.88
C SER A 718 20.15 -11.60 10.24
N TYR A 719 20.71 -12.29 9.26
CA TYR A 719 21.92 -13.07 9.40
C TYR A 719 22.93 -12.70 8.31
N ILE A 720 24.14 -12.32 8.71
CA ILE A 720 25.21 -11.97 7.77
C ILE A 720 26.10 -13.19 7.57
N ILE A 721 26.28 -13.59 6.31
CA ILE A 721 27.35 -14.48 5.87
C ILE A 721 28.53 -13.58 5.46
N PRO A 722 29.54 -13.36 6.32
CA PRO A 722 30.55 -12.32 6.11
C PRO A 722 31.51 -12.65 4.96
N THR A 723 31.81 -13.92 4.77
CA THR A 723 32.76 -14.41 3.76
C THR A 723 32.22 -15.71 3.16
N PRO A 724 31.29 -15.61 2.18
CA PRO A 724 30.66 -16.80 1.61
C PRO A 724 31.65 -17.75 0.93
N SER A 725 31.44 -19.04 1.13
CA SER A 725 32.22 -20.16 0.62
C SER A 725 31.31 -21.32 0.19
N ALA A 726 31.87 -22.36 -0.41
CA ALA A 726 31.09 -23.55 -0.78
C ALA A 726 30.43 -24.25 0.43
N ALA A 727 30.96 -24.06 1.65
CA ALA A 727 30.37 -24.60 2.86
C ALA A 727 29.07 -23.90 3.26
N ASP A 728 28.82 -22.68 2.75
CA ASP A 728 27.61 -21.91 3.02
C ASP A 728 26.45 -22.28 2.06
N GLU A 729 26.67 -23.16 1.09
CA GLU A 729 25.61 -23.66 0.20
C GLU A 729 24.57 -24.50 0.98
N GLY A 730 23.32 -24.48 0.52
CA GLY A 730 22.21 -25.22 1.14
C GLY A 730 21.12 -24.34 1.75
N SER A 731 20.26 -24.96 2.55
CA SER A 731 19.04 -24.33 3.05
C SER A 731 19.27 -23.55 4.35
N TYR A 732 18.67 -22.36 4.42
CA TYR A 732 18.62 -21.53 5.62
C TYR A 732 17.19 -21.35 6.07
N SER A 733 16.96 -21.58 7.35
CA SER A 733 15.68 -21.35 8.00
C SER A 733 15.87 -20.58 9.30
N VAL A 734 14.80 -19.91 9.73
CA VAL A 734 14.79 -19.18 11.01
C VAL A 734 13.66 -19.69 11.86
N LYS A 735 13.94 -19.96 13.14
CA LYS A 735 12.94 -20.19 14.16
C LYS A 735 12.66 -18.87 14.88
N LEU A 736 11.42 -18.45 14.87
CA LEU A 736 10.91 -17.27 15.58
C LEU A 736 10.13 -17.72 16.80
N THR A 737 10.22 -16.95 17.89
CA THR A 737 9.42 -17.18 19.10
C THR A 737 8.98 -15.84 19.68
N ASN A 738 7.68 -15.69 19.90
CA ASN A 738 7.11 -14.48 20.49
C ASN A 738 7.05 -14.57 22.02
N ALA A 739 6.72 -13.45 22.69
CA ALA A 739 6.64 -13.38 24.15
C ALA A 739 5.64 -14.36 24.80
N LYS A 740 4.69 -14.91 24.03
CA LYS A 740 3.70 -15.91 24.48
C LYS A 740 4.20 -17.35 24.33
N GLY A 741 5.40 -17.56 23.76
CA GLY A 741 5.97 -18.89 23.52
C GLY A 741 5.45 -19.58 22.25
N ILE A 742 4.77 -18.85 21.36
CA ILE A 742 4.39 -19.38 20.05
C ILE A 742 5.64 -19.42 19.19
N GLU A 743 5.88 -20.56 18.54
CA GLU A 743 7.05 -20.78 17.71
C GLU A 743 6.67 -20.99 16.24
N THR A 744 7.49 -20.49 15.32
CA THR A 744 7.36 -20.78 13.88
C THR A 744 8.73 -20.92 13.27
N THR A 745 8.95 -21.99 12.52
CA THR A 745 10.15 -22.16 11.70
C THR A 745 9.80 -21.90 10.25
N ALA A 746 10.45 -20.91 9.64
CA ALA A 746 10.27 -20.55 8.24
C ALA A 746 11.55 -20.85 7.44
N ASN A 747 11.41 -21.53 6.31
CA ASN A 747 12.48 -21.62 5.32
C ASN A 747 12.57 -20.27 4.60
N ILE A 748 13.77 -19.70 4.56
CA ILE A 748 13.99 -18.35 4.03
C ILE A 748 14.64 -18.40 2.67
N VAL A 749 15.71 -19.18 2.54
CA VAL A 749 16.50 -19.19 1.32
C VAL A 749 17.24 -20.51 1.15
N ASN A 750 17.45 -20.90 -0.10
CA ASN A 750 18.36 -21.96 -0.48
C ASN A 750 19.49 -21.37 -1.33
N ILE A 751 20.72 -21.39 -0.79
CA ILE A 751 21.90 -20.93 -1.51
C ILE A 751 22.34 -22.03 -2.46
N VAL A 752 21.89 -21.95 -3.71
CA VAL A 752 22.15 -23.01 -4.71
C VAL A 752 23.60 -23.03 -5.17
N LYS A 753 24.32 -21.90 -5.06
CA LYS A 753 25.74 -21.81 -5.42
C LYS A 753 26.42 -20.57 -4.84
N VAL A 754 27.64 -20.72 -4.36
CA VAL A 754 28.57 -19.60 -4.14
C VAL A 754 29.50 -19.45 -5.35
N VAL A 755 29.27 -18.42 -6.17
CA VAL A 755 29.98 -18.17 -7.42
C VAL A 755 31.31 -17.47 -7.12
N GLY A 756 32.40 -18.05 -7.63
CA GLY A 756 33.77 -17.61 -7.32
C GLY A 756 34.43 -18.41 -6.20
N ALA A 757 33.67 -19.23 -5.48
CA ALA A 757 34.22 -20.29 -4.63
C ALA A 757 34.66 -21.44 -5.54
N VAL A 758 35.76 -21.24 -6.27
CA VAL A 758 36.51 -22.40 -6.77
C VAL A 758 36.98 -23.10 -5.49
N PRO A 759 36.70 -24.39 -5.26
CA PRO A 759 37.43 -25.10 -4.22
C PRO A 759 38.90 -24.89 -4.54
N GLU A 760 39.73 -24.47 -3.59
CA GLU A 760 41.18 -24.58 -3.74
C GLU A 760 41.50 -26.07 -3.94
N VAL A 761 41.41 -26.50 -5.19
CA VAL A 761 42.21 -27.59 -5.72
C VAL A 761 43.52 -26.91 -6.05
N PRO A 762 44.64 -27.29 -5.41
CA PRO A 762 45.94 -26.73 -5.78
C PRO A 762 46.10 -26.91 -7.30
N PRO A 763 46.41 -25.85 -8.06
CA PRO A 763 46.51 -25.94 -9.49
C PRO A 763 47.64 -26.93 -9.85
N GLN A 764 47.26 -28.07 -10.42
CA GLN A 764 48.23 -28.86 -11.16
C GLN A 764 48.63 -28.06 -12.41
N GLY A 765 49.88 -27.56 -12.42
CA GLY A 765 50.59 -27.28 -13.67
C GLY A 765 51.04 -25.85 -13.90
N TYR A 766 51.62 -25.16 -12.91
CA TYR A 766 52.51 -24.04 -13.20
C TYR A 766 53.94 -24.58 -13.39
N ASP A 767 54.53 -24.43 -14.59
CA ASP A 767 55.97 -24.64 -14.83
C ASP A 767 56.76 -23.39 -14.36
N VAL A 768 56.64 -23.04 -13.09
CA VAL A 768 57.38 -21.91 -12.49
C VAL A 768 58.55 -22.49 -11.69
N PRO A 769 59.81 -22.29 -12.15
CA PRO A 769 60.97 -22.73 -11.38
C PRO A 769 60.95 -22.11 -9.98
N GLY A 770 61.07 -22.93 -8.95
CA GLY A 770 61.04 -22.56 -7.53
C GLY A 770 59.68 -22.72 -6.84
N ASP A 771 58.59 -22.84 -7.60
CA ASP A 771 57.22 -23.02 -7.07
C ASP A 771 56.95 -24.51 -6.79
N THR A 772 57.35 -24.93 -5.59
CA THR A 772 57.33 -26.34 -5.16
C THR A 772 55.94 -26.78 -4.72
N ASN A 773 55.12 -25.87 -4.18
CA ASN A 773 53.76 -26.18 -3.75
C ASN A 773 52.73 -26.06 -4.89
N CYS A 774 53.16 -25.57 -6.07
CA CYS A 774 52.35 -25.38 -7.27
C CYS A 774 51.22 -24.36 -7.09
N ASP A 775 51.41 -23.32 -6.30
CA ASP A 775 50.40 -22.27 -6.08
C ASP A 775 50.50 -21.08 -7.06
N GLY A 776 51.52 -21.09 -7.92
CA GLY A 776 51.77 -20.05 -8.92
C GLY A 776 52.68 -18.92 -8.44
N THR A 777 53.18 -19.00 -7.20
CA THR A 777 54.11 -18.04 -6.60
C THR A 777 55.37 -18.74 -6.09
N VAL A 778 56.50 -18.01 -6.04
CA VAL A 778 57.74 -18.52 -5.43
C VAL A 778 57.93 -17.76 -4.12
N GLU A 779 57.84 -18.47 -3.01
CA GLU A 779 57.89 -17.92 -1.66
C GLU A 779 58.51 -18.91 -0.64
N LEU A 780 58.49 -18.55 0.65
CA LEU A 780 59.20 -19.33 1.68
C LEU A 780 58.55 -20.71 1.91
N SER A 781 57.24 -20.83 1.65
CA SER A 781 56.49 -22.06 1.80
C SER A 781 57.02 -23.16 0.87
N ASP A 782 57.50 -22.82 -0.33
CA ASP A 782 58.15 -23.73 -1.27
C ASP A 782 59.41 -24.36 -0.69
N ALA A 783 60.32 -23.52 -0.18
CA ALA A 783 61.55 -23.98 0.45
C ALA A 783 61.25 -24.85 1.69
N ILE A 784 60.19 -24.53 2.44
CA ILE A 784 59.74 -25.32 3.59
C ILE A 784 59.23 -26.69 3.15
N LEU A 785 58.43 -26.77 2.09
CA LEU A 785 57.91 -28.03 1.55
C LEU A 785 59.04 -28.95 1.05
N ILE A 786 60.07 -28.39 0.41
CA ILE A 786 61.31 -29.12 0.08
C ILE A 786 61.93 -29.71 1.35
N MET A 787 62.18 -28.90 2.38
CA MET A 787 62.80 -29.36 3.63
C MET A 787 61.95 -30.42 4.35
N GLN A 788 60.63 -30.26 4.36
CA GLN A 788 59.68 -31.18 4.99
C GLN A 788 59.59 -32.51 4.25
N SER A 789 59.54 -32.50 2.92
CA SER A 789 59.51 -33.71 2.09
C SER A 789 60.78 -34.54 2.24
N LEU A 790 61.95 -33.89 2.38
CA LEU A 790 63.23 -34.56 2.63
C LEU A 790 63.34 -35.11 4.07
N ALA A 791 62.82 -34.38 5.06
CA ALA A 791 62.89 -34.79 6.46
C ALA A 791 61.87 -35.87 6.85
N ASN A 792 60.68 -35.88 6.21
CA ASN A 792 59.62 -36.83 6.49
C ASN A 792 58.83 -37.20 5.21
N PRO A 793 59.43 -37.99 4.31
CA PRO A 793 58.84 -38.31 3.00
C PRO A 793 57.54 -39.11 3.08
N ASN A 794 57.33 -39.89 4.13
CA ASN A 794 56.06 -40.63 4.33
C ASN A 794 54.87 -39.69 4.56
N LYS A 795 55.12 -38.47 5.05
CA LYS A 795 54.08 -37.46 5.29
C LYS A 795 54.02 -36.42 4.16
N TYR A 796 55.17 -35.95 3.70
CA TYR A 796 55.27 -34.79 2.78
C TYR A 796 55.93 -35.10 1.43
N GLY A 797 56.35 -36.34 1.17
CA GLY A 797 56.89 -36.76 -0.13
C GLY A 797 55.79 -36.96 -1.18
N ILE A 798 56.14 -37.47 -2.37
CA ILE A 798 55.19 -37.60 -3.50
C ILE A 798 53.99 -38.50 -3.21
N GLU A 799 54.17 -39.53 -2.39
CA GLU A 799 53.09 -40.40 -1.91
C GLU A 799 52.77 -40.13 -0.43
N GLY A 800 52.98 -38.89 0.03
CA GLY A 800 52.82 -38.49 1.42
C GLY A 800 51.37 -38.54 1.89
N SER A 801 51.16 -38.79 3.18
CA SER A 801 49.81 -38.84 3.77
C SER A 801 49.17 -37.46 4.05
N ASP A 802 49.92 -36.36 3.93
CA ASP A 802 49.44 -35.00 4.19
C ASP A 802 48.76 -34.42 2.94
N GLN A 803 47.65 -33.70 3.09
CA GLN A 803 46.90 -33.15 1.94
C GLN A 803 47.72 -32.18 1.07
N ASN A 804 48.77 -31.58 1.63
CA ASN A 804 49.69 -30.66 0.95
C ASN A 804 51.07 -31.29 0.73
N HIS A 805 51.14 -32.61 0.57
CA HIS A 805 52.38 -33.30 0.28
C HIS A 805 52.95 -32.86 -1.08
N LEU A 806 54.26 -33.02 -1.27
CA LEU A 806 54.96 -32.69 -2.52
C LEU A 806 54.27 -33.39 -3.71
N THR A 807 54.06 -32.71 -4.84
CA THR A 807 53.56 -33.34 -6.08
C THR A 807 54.72 -33.68 -7.02
N GLU A 808 54.48 -34.50 -8.06
CA GLU A 808 55.52 -34.76 -9.07
C GLU A 808 55.92 -33.47 -9.81
N GLN A 809 54.96 -32.58 -10.08
CA GLN A 809 55.23 -31.28 -10.68
C GLN A 809 56.00 -30.37 -9.71
N GLY A 810 55.60 -30.33 -8.44
CA GLY A 810 56.30 -29.59 -7.40
C GLY A 810 57.74 -30.08 -7.23
N ARG A 811 57.99 -31.38 -7.41
CA ARG A 811 59.34 -31.94 -7.44
C ARG A 811 60.18 -31.42 -8.61
N ILE A 812 59.56 -31.21 -9.77
CA ILE A 812 60.24 -30.69 -10.96
C ILE A 812 60.50 -29.18 -10.82
N ASN A 813 59.52 -28.42 -10.36
CA ASN A 813 59.64 -26.98 -10.16
C ASN A 813 60.65 -26.65 -9.06
N GLY A 814 60.64 -27.41 -7.98
CA GLY A 814 61.52 -27.23 -6.84
C GLY A 814 62.96 -27.73 -7.06
N ASP A 815 63.29 -28.35 -8.20
CA ASP A 815 64.67 -28.74 -8.56
C ASP A 815 65.35 -27.59 -9.32
N VAL A 816 65.83 -26.60 -8.57
CA VAL A 816 66.35 -25.32 -9.06
C VAL A 816 67.85 -25.13 -8.84
N GLU A 817 68.50 -26.03 -8.10
CA GLU A 817 69.94 -26.06 -7.94
C GLU A 817 70.60 -26.50 -9.27
N GLY A 818 71.60 -25.74 -9.72
CA GLY A 818 72.27 -25.98 -11.00
C GLY A 818 72.82 -27.40 -11.12
N GLY A 819 72.16 -28.22 -11.94
CA GLY A 819 72.49 -29.63 -12.14
C GLY A 819 71.30 -30.57 -12.35
N LYS A 820 70.07 -30.16 -11.97
CA LYS A 820 68.84 -30.98 -12.07
C LYS A 820 69.02 -32.40 -11.52
N ASN A 821 69.65 -32.48 -10.35
CA ASN A 821 70.06 -33.71 -9.69
C ASN A 821 68.95 -34.30 -8.80
N GLY A 822 67.73 -33.77 -8.90
CA GLY A 822 66.62 -34.08 -8.00
C GLY A 822 66.62 -33.19 -6.77
N LEU A 823 65.48 -33.15 -6.09
CA LEU A 823 65.20 -32.22 -5.00
C LEU A 823 66.11 -32.46 -3.78
N THR A 824 66.84 -31.43 -3.35
CA THR A 824 67.78 -31.43 -2.22
C THR A 824 67.55 -30.24 -1.29
N SER A 825 68.25 -30.22 -0.14
CA SER A 825 68.23 -29.06 0.76
C SER A 825 68.82 -27.79 0.15
N ASN A 826 69.65 -27.92 -0.90
CA ASN A 826 70.25 -26.77 -1.56
C ASN A 826 69.27 -26.08 -2.51
N ASP A 827 68.28 -26.81 -3.04
CA ASP A 827 67.18 -26.21 -3.81
C ASP A 827 66.33 -25.27 -2.95
N ALA A 828 66.01 -25.70 -1.72
CA ALA A 828 65.38 -24.83 -0.74
C ALA A 828 66.22 -23.59 -0.44
N LEU A 829 67.55 -23.72 -0.40
CA LEU A 829 68.46 -22.61 -0.19
C LEU A 829 68.48 -21.65 -1.40
N GLU A 830 68.45 -22.16 -2.64
CA GLU A 830 68.40 -21.33 -3.84
C GLU A 830 67.08 -20.54 -3.92
N ILE A 831 65.94 -21.15 -3.58
CA ILE A 831 64.66 -20.43 -3.43
C ILE A 831 64.80 -19.31 -2.40
N GLN A 832 65.34 -19.59 -1.20
CA GLN A 832 65.57 -18.56 -0.19
C GLN A 832 66.49 -17.43 -0.67
N ARG A 833 67.53 -17.75 -1.45
CA ARG A 833 68.44 -16.76 -2.03
C ARG A 833 67.75 -15.87 -3.06
N LYS A 834 66.84 -16.43 -3.88
CA LYS A 834 65.99 -15.67 -4.81
C LYS A 834 65.08 -14.71 -4.05
N LEU A 835 64.44 -15.17 -2.97
CA LEU A 835 63.56 -14.34 -2.14
C LEU A 835 64.30 -13.20 -1.43
N LEU A 836 65.56 -13.43 -1.04
CA LEU A 836 66.43 -12.42 -0.45
C LEU A 836 67.08 -11.49 -1.49
N GLY A 837 66.80 -11.66 -2.78
CA GLY A 837 67.37 -10.87 -3.88
C GLY A 837 68.87 -11.09 -4.10
N LEU A 838 69.43 -12.18 -3.57
CA LEU A 838 70.85 -12.54 -3.71
C LEU A 838 71.17 -13.16 -5.07
N ILE A 839 70.15 -13.63 -5.78
CA ILE A 839 70.21 -14.09 -7.17
C ILE A 839 69.02 -13.52 -7.94
N THR A 840 69.21 -13.23 -9.23
CA THR A 840 68.15 -12.67 -10.07
C THR A 840 67.36 -13.73 -10.81
N ASP A 841 67.86 -14.96 -10.96
CA ASP A 841 67.20 -16.14 -11.56
C ASP A 841 67.89 -17.44 -11.12
N PHE A 842 67.18 -18.57 -11.23
CA PHE A 842 67.73 -19.91 -10.95
C PHE A 842 68.70 -20.36 -12.05
N ALA A 843 69.69 -21.18 -11.69
CA ALA A 843 70.66 -21.71 -12.63
C ALA A 843 69.98 -22.69 -13.61
N LYS A 844 70.22 -22.54 -14.92
CA LYS A 844 69.63 -23.39 -15.97
C LYS A 844 70.25 -24.78 -16.05
#